data_AF-A0A4W6E1W4-F1
#
_entry.id   AF-A0A4W6E1W4-F1
#
_cell.length_a   1.000
_cell.length_b   1.000
_cell.length_c   1.000
_cell.angle_alpha   90.00
_cell.angle_beta   90.00
_cell.angle_gamma   90.00
#
_symmetry.space_group_name_H-M   'P 1'
#
loop_
_entity.id
_entity.type
_entity.pdbx_description
1 polymer ?
#
loop_
_entity_poly.entity_id
_entity_poly.type
_entity_poly.pdbx_seq_one_letter_code
_entity_poly.pdbx_strand_id
1 'polypeptide(L)'
;MLINQLREITGIQDAQILYRALNASQGDIGHAVGLLTTHPAEVQDPGETQESGNSGEAWEGQKGIRKDELQTAIELSLQESHNAQEEEREFHRALEASAEENAARMKRKRCEAQSEMCSPADWIRQDDWPVGIRNVGNTCWFSAVIQSLFHLPVFKRLVLNYHLSEQVLEKCKSHSDKRNIAFMQELRCLFALMVGSTRRFVDPSAAVELLREAFRTSEAQQDVSEFSHKLLDWLEDAFQLAASGNNAEDKQQNPMVQLFYGTFVTERRHEGKTLCNTEQFGQYPLQVNGFNNLDECLEGAMVEKEIESLHSDHSITSGRERWFKKLPPVLTFELSRFEFNTQLGRPEKIHKKLEFPQIIYMDRYLHKNIQQTHERRGEVKKLKEQLAAFQQKYECYKNYGSGPAKYPLADMLQFVLEFATTKPTSVSPAEDLRLAASSPTPTNTDSSEGLVSSVSSCQRTPIYKPFTQCRHPIDCPPHPAPHSITDEELHFVKTCLQRWRTEVENDINGMFMQILIKYTLTLLLTQCISTVLLVHEGQASAGHYWAYIYDHANQRWMKYNDISITESSWEELERDSFGGMTNASAYCLMYIDDRLPHLITEDTDDETGQVLRGMDSLPPVLRRYVHEDNRWFQQELSEWEEQFCQTAAPQGESTASVEPPHPGPDDEQQIPVEPAPQSGPSTEEQDQGAASEPQPDPEMMLTPAMQGVILAIAKARQIFDTEGPEAGLIKAFHEEYSRLYELSQEETTPQEDPRLQHSLVYFFQNKAPKRIIERTLLEQFTDRNLSFDERAISIMREARAKLRLIKPEDMDMDEYMQWHDDYRLFRTVFVYLLTGLEHYQHGKLREALNYLAHAYETNATLLKNGEKRGMDKSLIAVYRRKCLTVSKAAVSGEESKVEEGVAIMDEAVIPCLHLMSRDPALSQEDRDAMESIRSHWCCCLGQDMDDSLQVKLGELLPRVLDGSAETVVLKDPPKVHVNQAHDLCSRLAAVMESIHNTSIVIVK
;
A
#
# COMPACT_ATOMS: atom_id res chain seq x y z
N MET A 1 32.48 -37.36 -31.28
CA MET A 1 31.23 -37.54 -30.49
C MET A 1 30.60 -36.19 -30.21
N LEU A 2 31.25 -35.31 -29.43
CA LEU A 2 30.77 -33.95 -29.08
C LEU A 2 30.29 -33.11 -30.29
N ILE A 3 31.00 -33.15 -31.43
CA ILE A 3 30.59 -32.43 -32.66
C ILE A 3 29.28 -32.94 -33.26
N ASN A 4 28.97 -34.23 -33.15
CA ASN A 4 27.68 -34.75 -33.62
C ASN A 4 26.54 -34.29 -32.70
N GLN A 5 26.79 -34.22 -31.38
CA GLN A 5 25.83 -33.65 -30.43
C GLN A 5 25.62 -32.15 -30.67
N LEU A 6 26.69 -31.37 -30.93
CA LEU A 6 26.55 -29.97 -31.32
C LEU A 6 25.77 -29.79 -32.63
N ARG A 7 26.00 -30.66 -33.63
CA ARG A 7 25.23 -30.67 -34.89
C ARG A 7 23.74 -30.98 -34.65
N GLU A 8 23.45 -31.90 -33.74
CA GLU A 8 22.08 -32.31 -33.39
C GLU A 8 21.35 -31.24 -32.56
N ILE A 9 22.05 -30.53 -31.68
CA ILE A 9 21.50 -29.44 -30.84
C ILE A 9 21.32 -28.13 -31.62
N THR A 10 22.27 -27.78 -32.50
CA THR A 10 22.26 -26.48 -33.22
C THR A 10 21.73 -26.55 -34.65
N GLY A 11 21.59 -27.76 -35.22
CA GLY A 11 21.22 -27.97 -36.62
C GLY A 11 22.32 -27.64 -37.66
N ILE A 12 23.46 -27.09 -37.23
CA ILE A 12 24.53 -26.61 -38.12
C ILE A 12 25.28 -27.80 -38.75
N GLN A 13 25.18 -27.95 -40.07
CA GLN A 13 25.82 -29.07 -40.76
C GLN A 13 27.33 -28.88 -41.03
N ASP A 14 27.86 -27.65 -41.00
CA ASP A 14 29.29 -27.40 -41.24
C ASP A 14 30.15 -27.90 -40.06
N ALA A 15 30.99 -28.91 -40.33
CA ALA A 15 31.88 -29.49 -39.34
C ALA A 15 33.00 -28.53 -38.87
N GLN A 16 33.47 -27.60 -39.71
CA GLN A 16 34.55 -26.67 -39.32
C GLN A 16 34.07 -25.60 -38.34
N ILE A 17 32.85 -25.09 -38.54
CA ILE A 17 32.25 -24.10 -37.63
C ILE A 17 32.06 -24.72 -36.25
N LEU A 18 31.51 -25.94 -36.18
CA LEU A 18 31.37 -26.69 -34.93
C LEU A 18 32.72 -27.02 -34.27
N TYR A 19 33.76 -27.34 -35.04
CA TYR A 19 35.11 -27.58 -34.49
C TYR A 19 35.72 -26.30 -33.90
N ARG A 20 35.53 -25.16 -34.56
CA ARG A 20 36.02 -23.86 -34.06
C ARG A 20 35.31 -23.44 -32.78
N ALA A 21 33.98 -23.55 -32.73
CA ALA A 21 33.20 -23.25 -31.53
C ALA A 21 33.58 -24.17 -30.36
N LEU A 22 33.73 -25.48 -30.60
CA LEU A 22 34.14 -26.44 -29.57
C LEU A 22 35.58 -26.23 -29.09
N ASN A 23 36.51 -25.81 -29.96
CA ASN A 23 37.86 -25.43 -29.55
C ASN A 23 37.87 -24.11 -28.77
N ALA A 24 37.07 -23.12 -29.18
CA ALA A 24 36.94 -21.84 -28.49
C ALA A 24 36.30 -21.99 -27.09
N SER A 25 35.37 -22.94 -26.93
CA SER A 25 34.79 -23.33 -25.64
C SER A 25 35.64 -24.33 -24.83
N GLN A 26 36.85 -24.67 -25.29
CA GLN A 26 37.75 -25.66 -24.66
C GLN A 26 37.10 -27.03 -24.42
N GLY A 27 36.11 -27.42 -25.24
CA GLY A 27 35.40 -28.69 -25.14
C GLY A 27 34.05 -28.63 -24.42
N ASP A 28 33.66 -27.49 -23.84
CA ASP A 28 32.33 -27.33 -23.23
C ASP A 28 31.25 -27.18 -24.31
N ILE A 29 30.23 -28.06 -24.29
CA ILE A 29 29.12 -28.03 -25.24
C ILE A 29 28.18 -26.84 -24.97
N GLY A 30 27.85 -26.53 -23.71
CA GLY A 30 26.91 -25.47 -23.37
C GLY A 30 27.43 -24.09 -23.81
N HIS A 31 28.73 -23.84 -23.56
CA HIS A 31 29.38 -22.62 -24.02
C HIS A 31 29.57 -22.59 -25.54
N ALA A 32 29.83 -23.73 -26.20
CA ALA A 32 29.85 -23.81 -27.66
C ALA A 32 28.47 -23.55 -28.29
N VAL A 33 27.38 -24.05 -27.71
CA VAL A 33 26.01 -23.76 -28.17
C VAL A 33 25.70 -22.28 -28.02
N GLY A 34 26.07 -21.64 -26.90
CA GLY A 34 25.96 -20.18 -26.74
C GLY A 34 26.68 -19.42 -27.85
N LEU A 35 27.98 -19.69 -28.05
CA LEU A 35 28.78 -19.05 -29.12
C LEU A 35 28.22 -19.26 -30.54
N LEU A 36 27.51 -20.36 -30.78
CA LEU A 36 26.88 -20.68 -32.07
C LEU A 36 25.47 -20.07 -32.23
N THR A 37 24.82 -19.62 -31.16
CA THR A 37 23.47 -19.04 -31.20
C THR A 37 23.43 -17.54 -30.94
N THR A 38 24.47 -16.92 -30.37
CA THR A 38 24.44 -15.50 -29.94
C THR A 38 25.06 -14.50 -30.93
N HIS A 39 25.40 -14.88 -32.16
CA HIS A 39 25.94 -13.94 -33.16
C HIS A 39 25.24 -14.00 -34.52
N PRO A 40 24.46 -12.97 -34.92
CA PRO A 40 24.20 -12.69 -36.32
C PRO A 40 25.49 -12.17 -36.98
N ALA A 41 25.76 -12.62 -38.20
CA ALA A 41 27.05 -12.37 -38.85
C ALA A 41 27.10 -11.00 -39.55
N GLU A 42 27.88 -10.07 -38.99
CA GLU A 42 28.61 -9.11 -39.83
C GLU A 42 29.84 -9.83 -40.42
N VAL A 43 29.96 -9.84 -41.76
CA VAL A 43 31.19 -10.25 -42.45
C VAL A 43 31.58 -9.16 -43.42
N GLN A 44 32.72 -8.53 -43.15
CA GLN A 44 33.41 -7.67 -44.11
C GLN A 44 34.09 -8.53 -45.20
N ASP A 45 34.07 -8.00 -46.42
CA ASP A 45 34.51 -8.66 -47.65
C ASP A 45 36.05 -8.83 -47.72
N PRO A 46 36.56 -10.02 -48.10
CA PRO A 46 37.98 -10.23 -48.41
C PRO A 46 38.22 -10.29 -49.94
N GLY A 47 38.98 -9.33 -50.47
CA GLY A 47 39.32 -9.31 -51.91
C GLY A 47 40.44 -10.28 -52.32
N GLU A 48 40.39 -10.68 -53.60
CA GLU A 48 41.50 -11.10 -54.49
C GLU A 48 42.26 -12.44 -54.17
N THR A 49 42.56 -13.35 -55.12
CA THR A 49 42.27 -13.48 -56.58
C THR A 49 42.54 -14.93 -57.07
N GLN A 50 41.87 -15.36 -58.17
CA GLN A 50 42.28 -16.40 -59.17
C GLN A 50 42.58 -17.85 -58.65
N GLU A 51 42.45 -18.96 -59.38
CA GLU A 51 41.96 -19.41 -60.71
C GLU A 51 41.73 -20.95 -60.56
N SER A 52 40.84 -21.72 -61.22
CA SER A 52 40.55 -21.89 -62.65
C SER A 52 39.49 -23.00 -62.87
N GLY A 53 38.86 -23.08 -64.05
CA GLY A 53 38.85 -24.36 -64.77
C GLY A 53 37.71 -25.41 -64.64
N ASN A 54 36.45 -25.01 -64.74
CA ASN A 54 35.41 -25.59 -65.65
C ASN A 54 35.27 -27.14 -65.88
N SER A 55 34.06 -27.69 -65.67
CA SER A 55 33.35 -28.55 -66.67
C SER A 55 31.92 -29.01 -66.29
N GLY A 56 30.98 -28.92 -67.24
CA GLY A 56 29.88 -29.90 -67.45
C GLY A 56 28.47 -29.65 -66.86
N GLU A 57 27.58 -29.06 -67.68
CA GLU A 57 26.16 -29.46 -67.98
C GLU A 57 25.32 -30.20 -66.90
N ALA A 58 24.03 -29.97 -66.60
CA ALA A 58 22.90 -29.13 -67.07
C ALA A 58 21.75 -29.24 -66.00
N TRP A 59 20.59 -28.55 -65.98
CA TRP A 59 19.89 -27.62 -66.89
C TRP A 59 18.96 -26.64 -66.10
N GLU A 60 18.30 -25.75 -66.85
CA GLU A 60 17.26 -24.72 -66.60
C GLU A 60 16.31 -24.73 -65.37
N GLY A 61 16.06 -23.50 -64.84
CA GLY A 61 14.90 -23.18 -63.97
C GLY A 61 14.88 -21.73 -63.42
N GLN A 62 14.22 -20.80 -64.12
CA GLN A 62 13.84 -19.42 -63.69
C GLN A 62 14.91 -18.41 -63.19
N LYS A 63 15.21 -17.44 -64.06
CA LYS A 63 15.46 -16.02 -63.68
C LYS A 63 14.16 -15.45 -63.07
N GLY A 64 14.15 -14.44 -62.21
CA GLY A 64 15.21 -13.62 -61.63
C GLY A 64 14.59 -12.32 -61.12
N ILE A 65 14.58 -12.10 -59.81
CA ILE A 65 13.90 -10.97 -59.15
C ILE A 65 14.57 -9.65 -59.57
N ARG A 66 13.79 -8.62 -59.86
CA ARG A 66 14.34 -7.32 -60.27
C ARG A 66 14.93 -6.58 -59.07
N LYS A 67 16.06 -5.91 -59.31
CA LYS A 67 16.84 -5.20 -58.28
C LYS A 67 15.99 -4.17 -57.52
N ASP A 68 15.03 -3.56 -58.21
CA ASP A 68 14.10 -2.58 -57.66
C ASP A 68 13.11 -3.20 -56.66
N GLU A 69 12.66 -4.44 -56.87
CA GLU A 69 11.74 -5.15 -55.95
C GLU A 69 12.43 -5.46 -54.61
N LEU A 70 13.73 -5.82 -54.65
CA LEU A 70 14.55 -5.97 -53.45
C LEU A 70 14.79 -4.63 -52.76
N GLN A 71 14.99 -3.55 -53.53
CA GLN A 71 15.27 -2.22 -52.98
C GLN A 71 14.02 -1.59 -52.34
N THR A 72 12.82 -1.77 -52.93
CA THR A 72 11.55 -1.39 -52.31
C THR A 72 11.22 -2.26 -51.09
N ALA A 73 11.56 -3.55 -51.09
CA ALA A 73 11.41 -4.40 -49.90
C ALA A 73 12.37 -3.99 -48.77
N ILE A 74 13.58 -3.53 -49.10
CA ILE A 74 14.52 -2.95 -48.14
C ILE A 74 14.01 -1.60 -47.62
N GLU A 75 13.48 -0.71 -48.45
CA GLU A 75 12.88 0.55 -48.00
C GLU A 75 11.64 0.33 -47.11
N LEU A 76 10.74 -0.59 -47.50
CA LEU A 76 9.59 -0.97 -46.67
C LEU A 76 10.03 -1.61 -45.35
N SER A 77 11.01 -2.51 -45.37
CA SER A 77 11.55 -3.12 -44.13
C SER A 77 12.33 -2.12 -43.27
N LEU A 78 13.00 -1.13 -43.87
CA LEU A 78 13.62 -0.02 -43.14
C LEU A 78 12.58 0.94 -42.56
N GLN A 79 11.43 1.13 -43.21
CA GLN A 79 10.36 1.98 -42.72
C GLN A 79 9.46 1.26 -41.69
N GLU A 80 9.25 -0.05 -41.81
CA GLU A 80 8.69 -0.89 -40.75
C GLU A 80 9.66 -0.97 -39.56
N SER A 81 10.98 -1.06 -39.81
CA SER A 81 12.01 -0.98 -38.76
C SER A 81 12.07 0.41 -38.10
N HIS A 82 11.92 1.49 -38.86
CA HIS A 82 11.84 2.84 -38.30
C HIS A 82 10.57 3.03 -37.48
N ASN A 83 9.41 2.60 -38.00
CA ASN A 83 8.14 2.66 -37.27
C ASN A 83 8.18 1.76 -36.03
N ALA A 84 8.75 0.56 -36.11
CA ALA A 84 8.94 -0.32 -34.96
C ALA A 84 9.93 0.28 -33.95
N GLN A 85 11.01 0.93 -34.38
CA GLN A 85 11.89 1.70 -33.49
C GLN A 85 11.21 2.96 -32.93
N GLU A 86 10.23 3.53 -33.61
CA GLU A 86 9.50 4.72 -33.16
C GLU A 86 8.40 4.33 -32.17
N GLU A 87 7.68 3.23 -32.40
CA GLU A 87 6.80 2.56 -31.44
C GLU A 87 7.59 1.99 -30.25
N GLU A 88 8.78 1.41 -30.45
CA GLU A 88 9.65 0.93 -29.37
C GLU A 88 10.25 2.10 -28.59
N ARG A 89 10.55 3.24 -29.24
CA ARG A 89 10.93 4.49 -28.55
C ARG A 89 9.75 5.14 -27.83
N GLU A 90 8.52 5.08 -28.34
CA GLU A 90 7.34 5.58 -27.63
C GLU A 90 6.96 4.64 -26.48
N PHE A 91 7.09 3.33 -26.66
CA PHE A 91 6.96 2.33 -25.61
C PHE A 91 8.03 2.54 -24.54
N HIS A 92 9.30 2.72 -24.90
CA HIS A 92 10.36 3.08 -23.96
C HIS A 92 10.12 4.44 -23.31
N ARG A 93 9.62 5.46 -24.02
CA ARG A 93 9.29 6.78 -23.44
C ARG A 93 8.08 6.71 -22.51
N ALA A 94 7.12 5.82 -22.77
CA ALA A 94 6.01 5.51 -21.87
C ALA A 94 6.47 4.64 -20.68
N LEU A 95 7.44 3.74 -20.89
CA LEU A 95 8.06 2.94 -19.83
C LEU A 95 8.97 3.80 -18.94
N GLU A 96 9.65 4.80 -19.51
CA GLU A 96 10.43 5.81 -18.81
C GLU A 96 9.52 6.80 -18.10
N ALA A 97 8.43 7.28 -18.72
CA ALA A 97 7.43 8.08 -18.01
C ALA A 97 6.76 7.29 -16.88
N SER A 98 6.46 6.00 -17.10
CA SER A 98 5.96 5.08 -16.07
C SER A 98 7.03 4.75 -15.02
N ALA A 99 8.32 4.73 -15.37
CA ALA A 99 9.43 4.54 -14.44
C ALA A 99 9.79 5.82 -13.69
N GLU A 100 9.58 7.00 -14.26
CA GLU A 100 9.69 8.31 -13.60
C GLU A 100 8.49 8.55 -12.70
N GLU A 101 7.28 8.15 -13.11
CA GLU A 101 6.09 8.13 -12.25
C GLU A 101 6.24 7.08 -11.14
N ASN A 102 6.75 5.89 -11.43
CA ASN A 102 7.07 4.89 -10.40
C ASN A 102 8.30 5.28 -9.57
N ALA A 103 9.24 6.08 -10.06
CA ALA A 103 10.33 6.65 -9.28
C ALA A 103 9.87 7.85 -8.44
N ALA A 104 8.86 8.59 -8.88
CA ALA A 104 8.15 9.60 -8.09
C ALA A 104 7.26 8.93 -7.03
N ARG A 105 6.59 7.83 -7.36
CA ARG A 105 5.83 6.95 -6.45
C ARG A 105 6.76 6.20 -5.50
N MET A 106 7.97 5.83 -5.92
CA MET A 106 9.02 5.30 -5.04
C MET A 106 9.69 6.40 -4.22
N LYS A 107 9.79 7.64 -4.69
CA LYS A 107 10.22 8.77 -3.85
C LYS A 107 9.16 9.07 -2.79
N ARG A 108 7.86 9.05 -3.15
CA ARG A 108 6.76 9.10 -2.16
C ARG A 108 6.77 7.89 -1.21
N LYS A 109 6.87 6.65 -1.71
CA LYS A 109 7.00 5.44 -0.87
C LYS A 109 8.30 5.38 -0.06
N ARG A 110 9.37 6.07 -0.47
CA ARG A 110 10.63 6.20 0.29
C ARG A 110 10.57 7.33 1.32
N CYS A 111 9.73 8.34 1.09
CA CYS A 111 9.27 9.27 2.12
C CYS A 111 8.24 8.61 3.09
N GLU A 112 7.46 7.61 2.66
CA GLU A 112 6.60 6.82 3.56
C GLU A 112 7.39 5.75 4.34
N ALA A 113 8.48 5.22 3.76
CA ALA A 113 9.42 4.31 4.42
C ALA A 113 10.55 5.03 5.20
N GLN A 114 10.58 6.35 5.17
CA GLN A 114 11.27 7.18 6.15
C GLN A 114 10.21 7.73 7.08
N SER A 115 10.09 7.17 8.28
CA SER A 115 9.16 7.64 9.31
C SER A 115 9.58 9.02 9.87
N GLU A 116 9.48 10.07 9.05
CA GLU A 116 9.15 11.40 9.56
C GLU A 116 7.78 11.27 10.25
N MET A 117 7.70 11.74 11.49
CA MET A 117 6.52 11.51 12.32
C MET A 117 5.34 12.31 11.77
N CYS A 118 4.47 11.65 11.01
CA CYS A 118 3.15 12.18 10.64
C CYS A 118 2.42 12.56 11.93
N SER A 119 1.85 13.76 12.01
CA SER A 119 1.07 14.16 13.16
C SER A 119 -0.22 13.33 13.20
N PRO A 120 -0.73 12.91 14.37
CA PRO A 120 -2.10 12.41 14.48
C PRO A 120 -3.13 13.42 13.94
N ALA A 121 -2.80 14.72 13.90
CA ALA A 121 -3.62 15.75 13.26
C ALA A 121 -3.80 15.55 11.74
N ASP A 122 -2.81 14.98 11.04
CA ASP A 122 -2.90 14.64 9.61
C ASP A 122 -3.88 13.48 9.34
N TRP A 123 -4.28 12.77 10.41
CA TRP A 123 -5.25 11.67 10.38
C TRP A 123 -6.64 12.10 10.85
N ILE A 124 -6.87 13.39 11.11
CA ILE A 124 -8.23 13.91 11.32
C ILE A 124 -9.03 13.75 10.02
N ARG A 125 -10.22 13.17 10.14
CA ARG A 125 -11.19 13.04 9.06
C ARG A 125 -11.75 14.41 8.70
N GLN A 126 -11.78 14.74 7.41
CA GLN A 126 -12.53 15.91 6.93
C GLN A 126 -14.02 15.63 7.00
N ASP A 127 -14.82 16.62 7.42
CA ASP A 127 -16.27 16.51 7.50
C ASP A 127 -16.88 16.00 6.18
N ASP A 128 -17.88 15.12 6.29
CA ASP A 128 -18.55 14.40 5.19
C ASP A 128 -17.64 13.53 4.28
N TRP A 129 -16.32 13.41 4.52
CA TRP A 129 -15.46 12.51 3.75
C TRP A 129 -15.61 11.04 4.22
N PRO A 130 -15.55 10.02 3.34
CA PRO A 130 -15.58 8.62 3.75
C PRO A 130 -14.30 8.17 4.49
N VAL A 131 -14.41 7.08 5.27
CA VAL A 131 -13.32 6.54 6.12
C VAL A 131 -12.53 5.45 5.40
N GLY A 132 -11.20 5.58 5.36
CA GLY A 132 -10.28 4.59 4.81
C GLY A 132 -10.12 3.34 5.68
N ILE A 133 -9.54 2.27 5.12
CA ILE A 133 -9.21 1.05 5.87
C ILE A 133 -7.69 0.84 5.82
N ARG A 134 -7.06 0.67 6.98
CA ARG A 134 -5.63 0.41 7.07
C ARG A 134 -5.31 -0.97 6.48
N ASN A 135 -4.32 -1.04 5.59
CA ASN A 135 -3.84 -2.31 5.07
C ASN A 135 -3.01 -3.05 6.12
N VAL A 136 -3.42 -4.25 6.50
CA VAL A 136 -2.76 -5.07 7.54
C VAL A 136 -1.96 -6.16 6.85
N GLY A 137 -0.75 -5.81 6.41
CA GLY A 137 0.10 -6.69 5.60
C GLY A 137 -0.31 -6.70 4.12
N ASN A 138 -0.54 -7.88 3.55
CA ASN A 138 -0.97 -8.05 2.16
C ASN A 138 -2.49 -8.32 2.10
N THR A 139 -3.30 -7.43 2.67
CA THR A 139 -4.76 -7.62 2.85
C THR A 139 -5.63 -6.54 2.23
N CYS A 140 -5.10 -5.74 1.29
CA CYS A 140 -5.85 -4.74 0.51
C CYS A 140 -7.12 -5.29 -0.18
N TRP A 141 -7.17 -6.58 -0.51
CA TRP A 141 -8.39 -7.23 -1.02
C TRP A 141 -9.54 -7.18 -0.01
N PHE A 142 -9.26 -7.26 1.30
CA PHE A 142 -10.24 -7.09 2.36
C PHE A 142 -10.77 -5.65 2.34
N SER A 143 -9.87 -4.66 2.28
CA SER A 143 -10.23 -3.24 2.16
C SER A 143 -11.20 -3.00 1.00
N ALA A 144 -10.85 -3.50 -0.20
CA ALA A 144 -11.62 -3.27 -1.43
C ALA A 144 -13.02 -3.93 -1.37
N VAL A 145 -13.13 -5.18 -0.92
CA VAL A 145 -14.41 -5.89 -0.79
C VAL A 145 -15.28 -5.27 0.30
N ILE A 146 -14.70 -4.95 1.47
CA ILE A 146 -15.44 -4.40 2.61
C ILE A 146 -15.96 -2.99 2.31
N GLN A 147 -15.16 -2.12 1.67
CA GLN A 147 -15.64 -0.82 1.21
C GLN A 147 -16.80 -0.98 0.21
N SER A 148 -16.65 -1.89 -0.77
CA SER A 148 -17.68 -2.16 -1.78
C SER A 148 -19.01 -2.61 -1.17
N LEU A 149 -18.96 -3.42 -0.11
CA LEU A 149 -20.16 -3.88 0.63
C LEU A 149 -20.71 -2.81 1.60
N PHE A 150 -19.84 -2.07 2.30
CA PHE A 150 -20.23 -1.01 3.24
C PHE A 150 -21.00 0.12 2.56
N HIS A 151 -20.62 0.46 1.32
CA HIS A 151 -21.29 1.48 0.52
C HIS A 151 -22.60 1.01 -0.15
N LEU A 152 -23.09 -0.20 0.14
CA LEU A 152 -24.46 -0.62 -0.13
C LEU A 152 -25.35 -0.31 1.10
N PRO A 153 -26.24 0.71 1.06
CA PRO A 153 -27.01 1.14 2.24
C PRO A 153 -27.83 0.02 2.90
N VAL A 154 -28.47 -0.86 2.12
CA VAL A 154 -29.19 -2.02 2.68
C VAL A 154 -28.26 -3.01 3.38
N PHE A 155 -27.08 -3.31 2.82
CA PHE A 155 -26.13 -4.20 3.48
C PHE A 155 -25.60 -3.60 4.79
N LYS A 156 -25.23 -2.32 4.76
CA LYS A 156 -24.80 -1.55 5.94
C LYS A 156 -25.87 -1.58 7.04
N ARG A 157 -27.15 -1.32 6.70
CA ARG A 157 -28.29 -1.45 7.63
C ARG A 157 -28.37 -2.83 8.25
N LEU A 158 -28.31 -3.89 7.42
CA LEU A 158 -28.43 -5.28 7.88
C LEU A 158 -27.32 -5.63 8.89
N VAL A 159 -26.07 -5.28 8.59
CA VAL A 159 -24.92 -5.54 9.48
C VAL A 159 -25.01 -4.73 10.78
N LEU A 160 -25.31 -3.42 10.71
CA LEU A 160 -25.44 -2.57 11.90
C LEU A 160 -26.59 -3.01 12.81
N ASN A 161 -27.72 -3.44 12.23
CA ASN A 161 -28.90 -3.93 12.94
C ASN A 161 -28.89 -5.45 13.21
N TYR A 162 -27.77 -6.13 12.96
CA TYR A 162 -27.60 -7.53 13.33
C TYR A 162 -27.63 -7.71 14.86
N HIS A 163 -28.56 -8.52 15.36
CA HIS A 163 -28.68 -8.87 16.77
C HIS A 163 -28.88 -10.37 16.91
N LEU A 164 -28.13 -10.98 17.84
CA LEU A 164 -28.26 -12.39 18.21
C LEU A 164 -28.76 -12.47 19.65
N SER A 165 -29.72 -13.36 19.93
CA SER A 165 -30.20 -13.56 21.29
C SER A 165 -29.23 -14.45 22.10
N GLU A 166 -29.09 -14.17 23.39
CA GLU A 166 -28.24 -14.95 24.30
C GLU A 166 -28.61 -16.44 24.29
N GLN A 167 -29.91 -16.75 24.20
CA GLN A 167 -30.42 -18.13 24.09
C GLN A 167 -30.00 -18.88 22.82
N VAL A 168 -29.61 -18.18 21.75
CA VAL A 168 -29.03 -18.80 20.54
C VAL A 168 -27.52 -18.94 20.71
N LEU A 169 -26.85 -17.92 21.27
CA LEU A 169 -25.42 -17.96 21.56
C LEU A 169 -25.03 -19.13 22.49
N GLU A 170 -25.84 -19.40 23.52
CA GLU A 170 -25.67 -20.57 24.41
C GLU A 170 -25.90 -21.93 23.73
N LYS A 171 -26.70 -21.97 22.65
CA LYS A 171 -26.99 -23.20 21.89
C LYS A 171 -25.93 -23.51 20.84
N CYS A 172 -25.16 -22.52 20.38
CA CYS A 172 -24.09 -22.69 19.41
C CYS A 172 -22.91 -23.48 20.00
N LYS A 173 -22.91 -24.81 19.75
CA LYS A 173 -21.86 -25.72 20.22
C LYS A 173 -20.71 -25.91 19.22
N SER A 174 -20.89 -25.61 17.94
CA SER A 174 -19.83 -25.77 16.94
C SER A 174 -18.78 -24.68 17.03
N HIS A 175 -17.52 -25.04 16.72
CA HIS A 175 -16.43 -24.09 16.58
C HIS A 175 -16.60 -23.17 15.36
N SER A 176 -17.24 -23.66 14.29
CA SER A 176 -17.58 -22.86 13.10
C SER A 176 -18.48 -21.69 13.46
N ASP A 177 -19.59 -21.98 14.13
CA ASP A 177 -20.67 -21.02 14.37
C ASP A 177 -20.18 -19.90 15.29
N LYS A 178 -19.41 -20.26 16.33
CA LYS A 178 -18.77 -19.29 17.23
C LYS A 178 -17.81 -18.35 16.50
N ARG A 179 -17.04 -18.87 15.53
CA ARG A 179 -16.13 -18.05 14.71
C ARG A 179 -16.90 -17.13 13.77
N ASN A 180 -17.94 -17.63 13.09
CA ASN A 180 -18.77 -16.83 12.18
C ASN A 180 -19.50 -15.71 12.95
N ILE A 181 -20.01 -15.99 14.17
CA ILE A 181 -20.62 -15.00 15.07
C ILE A 181 -19.58 -13.97 15.54
N ALA A 182 -18.38 -14.39 15.94
CA ALA A 182 -17.31 -13.48 16.35
C ALA A 182 -16.88 -12.55 15.19
N PHE A 183 -16.70 -13.11 13.99
CA PHE A 183 -16.40 -12.32 12.79
C PHE A 183 -17.51 -11.30 12.48
N MET A 184 -18.79 -11.69 12.64
CA MET A 184 -19.91 -10.76 12.50
C MET A 184 -19.93 -9.64 13.54
N GLN A 185 -19.51 -9.91 14.78
CA GLN A 185 -19.40 -8.90 15.82
C GLN A 185 -18.29 -7.89 15.49
N GLU A 186 -17.10 -8.37 15.10
CA GLU A 186 -15.99 -7.49 14.70
C GLU A 186 -16.32 -6.70 13.42
N LEU A 187 -16.97 -7.31 12.43
CA LEU A 187 -17.44 -6.63 11.22
C LEU A 187 -18.46 -5.53 11.54
N ARG A 188 -19.37 -5.78 12.49
CA ARG A 188 -20.35 -4.80 12.97
C ARG A 188 -19.69 -3.63 13.71
N CYS A 189 -18.66 -3.89 14.51
CA CYS A 189 -17.84 -2.85 15.13
C CYS A 189 -17.07 -2.03 14.10
N LEU A 190 -16.44 -2.67 13.11
CA LEU A 190 -15.75 -2.01 12.00
C LEU A 190 -16.70 -1.11 11.21
N PHE A 191 -17.91 -1.58 10.89
CA PHE A 191 -18.93 -0.78 10.20
C PHE A 191 -19.37 0.44 11.03
N ALA A 192 -19.48 0.31 12.36
CA ALA A 192 -19.79 1.44 13.22
C ALA A 192 -18.69 2.52 13.19
N LEU A 193 -17.41 2.10 13.25
CA LEU A 193 -16.26 3.01 13.14
C LEU A 193 -16.20 3.68 11.76
N MET A 194 -16.45 2.94 10.67
CA MET A 194 -16.49 3.49 9.30
C MET A 194 -17.61 4.53 9.11
N VAL A 195 -18.72 4.43 9.85
CA VAL A 195 -19.76 5.46 9.87
C VAL A 195 -19.29 6.69 10.65
N GLY A 196 -18.89 6.51 11.91
CA GLY A 196 -18.83 7.59 12.89
C GLY A 196 -17.46 7.98 13.45
N SER A 197 -16.37 7.31 13.05
CA SER A 197 -15.03 7.69 13.52
C SER A 197 -14.61 9.05 12.95
N THR A 198 -13.91 9.82 13.79
CA THR A 198 -13.24 11.08 13.47
C THR A 198 -11.82 10.87 12.95
N ARG A 199 -11.32 9.63 12.96
CA ARG A 199 -10.09 9.23 12.26
C ARG A 199 -10.37 9.09 10.77
N ARG A 200 -9.43 9.51 9.93
CA ARG A 200 -9.45 9.40 8.46
C ARG A 200 -9.47 7.95 7.98
N PHE A 201 -8.94 7.02 8.79
CA PHE A 201 -8.96 5.58 8.51
C PHE A 201 -9.15 4.76 9.79
N VAL A 202 -9.62 3.53 9.64
CA VAL A 202 -9.82 2.56 10.73
C VAL A 202 -8.97 1.30 10.52
N ASP A 203 -8.66 0.59 11.61
CA ASP A 203 -7.83 -0.61 11.57
C ASP A 203 -8.71 -1.89 11.55
N PRO A 204 -8.64 -2.72 10.49
CA PRO A 204 -9.47 -3.92 10.36
C PRO A 204 -8.88 -5.16 11.06
N SER A 205 -7.75 -5.05 11.77
CA SER A 205 -6.96 -6.20 12.25
C SER A 205 -7.79 -7.26 12.97
N ALA A 206 -8.73 -6.88 13.84
CA ALA A 206 -9.53 -7.84 14.62
C ALA A 206 -10.41 -8.76 13.72
N ALA A 207 -11.06 -8.18 12.70
CA ALA A 207 -11.83 -8.95 11.73
C ALA A 207 -10.92 -9.79 10.80
N VAL A 208 -9.79 -9.23 10.39
CA VAL A 208 -8.80 -9.88 9.52
C VAL A 208 -8.10 -11.06 10.22
N GLU A 209 -7.82 -10.97 11.53
CA GLU A 209 -7.21 -12.05 12.31
C GLU A 209 -8.14 -13.27 12.42
N LEU A 210 -9.41 -13.05 12.78
CA LEU A 210 -10.45 -14.10 12.82
C LEU A 210 -10.63 -14.78 11.46
N LEU A 211 -10.50 -14.00 10.38
CA LEU A 211 -10.52 -14.52 9.03
C LEU A 211 -9.27 -15.37 8.75
N ARG A 212 -8.06 -14.85 8.99
CA ARG A 212 -6.79 -15.57 8.73
C ARG A 212 -6.73 -16.90 9.48
N GLU A 213 -7.23 -16.96 10.73
CA GLU A 213 -7.33 -18.20 11.51
C GLU A 213 -8.12 -19.29 10.77
N ALA A 214 -9.18 -18.93 10.04
CA ALA A 214 -10.03 -19.87 9.30
C ALA A 214 -9.41 -20.43 8.01
N PHE A 215 -8.45 -19.73 7.42
CA PHE A 215 -7.79 -20.14 6.17
C PHE A 215 -6.45 -20.87 6.40
N ARG A 216 -5.96 -20.99 7.66
CA ARG A 216 -4.69 -21.65 8.01
C ARG A 216 -4.55 -23.12 7.54
N THR A 217 -5.64 -23.77 7.13
CA THR A 217 -5.62 -25.15 6.63
C THR A 217 -5.19 -25.30 5.16
N SER A 218 -4.90 -24.20 4.46
CA SER A 218 -4.35 -24.20 3.10
C SER A 218 -3.14 -23.27 3.03
N GLU A 219 -1.97 -23.81 2.69
CA GLU A 219 -0.72 -23.03 2.51
C GLU A 219 -0.69 -22.24 1.18
N ALA A 220 -1.78 -22.27 0.39
CA ALA A 220 -1.91 -21.48 -0.82
C ALA A 220 -2.16 -20.00 -0.51
N GLN A 221 -1.54 -19.12 -1.30
CA GLN A 221 -1.89 -17.68 -1.32
C GLN A 221 -3.36 -17.55 -1.76
N GLN A 222 -4.14 -16.81 -0.98
CA GLN A 222 -5.61 -16.80 -1.07
C GLN A 222 -6.10 -15.97 -2.25
N ASP A 223 -6.99 -16.55 -3.06
CA ASP A 223 -7.69 -15.84 -4.14
C ASP A 223 -8.83 -14.96 -3.57
N VAL A 224 -9.10 -13.83 -4.21
CA VAL A 224 -10.07 -12.84 -3.75
C VAL A 224 -11.51 -13.32 -3.98
N SER A 225 -11.74 -14.14 -4.99
CA SER A 225 -13.00 -14.88 -5.17
C SER A 225 -13.23 -15.83 -3.99
N GLU A 226 -12.25 -16.66 -3.62
CA GLU A 226 -12.37 -17.59 -2.48
C GLU A 226 -12.68 -16.85 -1.17
N PHE A 227 -12.03 -15.71 -0.92
CA PHE A 227 -12.39 -14.85 0.21
C PHE A 227 -13.83 -14.33 0.12
N SER A 228 -14.20 -13.68 -0.99
CA SER A 228 -15.50 -13.03 -1.12
C SER A 228 -16.66 -14.04 -1.09
N HIS A 229 -16.45 -15.26 -1.59
CA HIS A 229 -17.37 -16.38 -1.44
C HIS A 229 -17.52 -16.81 0.02
N LYS A 230 -16.42 -17.12 0.73
CA LYS A 230 -16.51 -17.54 2.14
C LYS A 230 -17.05 -16.43 3.05
N LEU A 231 -16.78 -15.15 2.72
CA LEU A 231 -17.39 -14.01 3.39
C LEU A 231 -18.92 -14.06 3.26
N LEU A 232 -19.45 -14.20 2.04
CA LEU A 232 -20.89 -14.31 1.80
C LEU A 232 -21.50 -15.55 2.47
N ASP A 233 -20.81 -16.68 2.47
CA ASP A 233 -21.27 -17.90 3.16
C ASP A 233 -21.38 -17.69 4.68
N TRP A 234 -20.38 -17.06 5.32
CA TRP A 234 -20.42 -16.78 6.77
C TRP A 234 -21.49 -15.73 7.12
N LEU A 235 -21.71 -14.76 6.23
CA LEU A 235 -22.82 -13.81 6.32
C LEU A 235 -24.17 -14.54 6.23
N GLU A 236 -24.37 -15.42 5.25
CA GLU A 236 -25.58 -16.25 5.13
C GLU A 236 -25.83 -17.04 6.41
N ASP A 237 -24.84 -17.81 6.88
CA ASP A 237 -24.93 -18.64 8.09
C ASP A 237 -25.30 -17.81 9.33
N ALA A 238 -24.65 -16.67 9.54
CA ALA A 238 -24.88 -15.85 10.73
C ALA A 238 -26.27 -15.18 10.73
N PHE A 239 -26.76 -14.72 9.57
CA PHE A 239 -28.13 -14.21 9.43
C PHE A 239 -29.17 -15.34 9.50
N GLN A 240 -28.85 -16.55 9.06
CA GLN A 240 -29.72 -17.73 9.22
C GLN A 240 -29.89 -18.10 10.69
N LEU A 241 -28.80 -18.09 11.47
CA LEU A 241 -28.83 -18.34 12.91
C LEU A 241 -29.66 -17.29 13.67
N ALA A 242 -29.57 -16.02 13.28
CA ALA A 242 -30.39 -14.96 13.86
C ALA A 242 -31.90 -15.15 13.54
N ALA A 243 -32.24 -15.61 12.33
CA ALA A 243 -33.61 -15.88 11.91
C ALA A 243 -34.28 -17.06 12.63
N SER A 244 -33.55 -17.85 13.43
CA SER A 244 -34.06 -18.96 14.26
C SER A 244 -34.78 -20.10 13.52
N GLY A 245 -34.71 -20.13 12.18
CA GLY A 245 -35.43 -21.06 11.32
C GLY A 245 -34.53 -22.12 10.67
N ASN A 246 -34.86 -23.39 10.88
CA ASN A 246 -34.16 -24.55 10.30
C ASN A 246 -34.86 -25.11 9.04
N ASN A 247 -35.97 -24.53 8.58
CA ASN A 247 -36.71 -25.04 7.43
C ASN A 247 -36.20 -24.44 6.11
N ALA A 248 -36.45 -25.14 4.99
CA ALA A 248 -36.05 -24.67 3.66
C ALA A 248 -36.77 -23.38 3.23
N GLU A 249 -37.96 -23.09 3.78
CA GLU A 249 -38.67 -21.83 3.55
C GLU A 249 -38.05 -20.67 4.34
N ASP A 250 -37.54 -20.93 5.55
CA ASP A 250 -36.85 -19.93 6.38
C ASP A 250 -35.53 -19.48 5.73
N LYS A 251 -34.83 -20.38 5.00
CA LYS A 251 -33.66 -20.01 4.19
C LYS A 251 -33.98 -19.01 3.08
N GLN A 252 -35.18 -19.05 2.50
CA GLN A 252 -35.59 -18.06 1.49
C GLN A 252 -35.97 -16.71 2.11
N GLN A 253 -36.18 -16.64 3.44
CA GLN A 253 -36.40 -15.39 4.18
C GLN A 253 -35.10 -14.72 4.65
N ASN A 254 -33.94 -15.37 4.48
CA ASN A 254 -32.65 -14.80 4.84
C ASN A 254 -32.34 -13.54 4.01
N PRO A 255 -32.10 -12.37 4.64
CA PRO A 255 -31.91 -11.12 3.92
C PRO A 255 -30.66 -11.11 3.03
N MET A 256 -29.61 -11.86 3.38
CA MET A 256 -28.39 -11.95 2.55
C MET A 256 -28.63 -12.77 1.28
N VAL A 257 -29.37 -13.88 1.40
CA VAL A 257 -29.81 -14.70 0.25
C VAL A 257 -30.71 -13.87 -0.66
N GLN A 258 -31.62 -13.07 -0.10
CA GLN A 258 -32.49 -12.20 -0.89
C GLN A 258 -31.76 -11.07 -1.62
N LEU A 259 -30.66 -10.56 -1.06
CA LEU A 259 -29.89 -9.43 -1.59
C LEU A 259 -28.89 -9.84 -2.69
N PHE A 260 -28.15 -10.94 -2.49
CA PHE A 260 -27.04 -11.33 -3.37
C PHE A 260 -27.31 -12.56 -4.25
N TYR A 261 -28.33 -13.38 -3.97
CA TYR A 261 -28.51 -14.65 -4.69
C TYR A 261 -29.71 -14.66 -5.65
N GLY A 262 -29.43 -15.07 -6.89
CA GLY A 262 -30.40 -15.32 -7.95
C GLY A 262 -30.55 -16.81 -8.28
N THR A 263 -31.33 -17.09 -9.33
CA THR A 263 -31.44 -18.43 -9.93
C THR A 263 -31.37 -18.35 -11.45
N PHE A 264 -30.70 -19.32 -12.07
CA PHE A 264 -30.69 -19.52 -13.52
C PHE A 264 -31.19 -20.91 -13.88
N VAL A 265 -31.67 -21.07 -15.11
CA VAL A 265 -32.12 -22.33 -15.69
C VAL A 265 -31.12 -22.75 -16.75
N THR A 266 -30.56 -23.95 -16.59
CA THR A 266 -29.88 -24.68 -17.65
C THR A 266 -30.92 -25.43 -18.48
N GLU A 267 -31.04 -25.17 -19.78
CA GLU A 267 -31.76 -26.02 -20.72
C GLU A 267 -30.78 -26.87 -21.56
N ARG A 268 -30.99 -28.19 -21.61
CA ARG A 268 -30.28 -29.10 -22.52
C ARG A 268 -31.28 -29.78 -23.45
N ARG A 269 -30.97 -29.87 -24.73
CA ARG A 269 -31.82 -30.54 -25.74
C ARG A 269 -31.19 -31.87 -26.16
N HIS A 270 -31.71 -32.98 -25.63
CA HIS A 270 -31.28 -34.33 -25.98
C HIS A 270 -32.44 -35.10 -26.62
N GLU A 271 -32.26 -35.64 -27.83
CA GLU A 271 -33.25 -36.47 -28.55
C GLU A 271 -34.68 -35.88 -28.59
N GLY A 272 -34.79 -34.56 -28.76
CA GLY A 272 -36.09 -33.87 -28.82
C GLY A 272 -36.79 -33.66 -27.47
N LYS A 273 -36.17 -34.06 -26.35
CA LYS A 273 -36.61 -33.71 -24.99
C LYS A 273 -35.75 -32.58 -24.45
N THR A 274 -36.39 -31.52 -23.97
CA THR A 274 -35.71 -30.45 -23.22
C THR A 274 -35.66 -30.83 -21.74
N LEU A 275 -34.45 -30.91 -21.19
CA LEU A 275 -34.19 -31.07 -19.76
C LEU A 275 -33.83 -29.71 -19.18
N CYS A 276 -34.61 -29.24 -18.21
CA CYS A 276 -34.39 -27.97 -17.52
C CYS A 276 -33.89 -28.24 -16.09
N ASN A 277 -32.70 -27.78 -15.73
CA ASN A 277 -32.23 -27.73 -14.34
C ASN A 277 -32.28 -26.28 -13.83
N THR A 278 -32.68 -26.05 -12.58
CA THR A 278 -32.61 -24.71 -11.96
C THR A 278 -31.52 -24.71 -10.89
N GLU A 279 -30.58 -23.77 -11.01
CA GLU A 279 -29.41 -23.64 -10.16
C GLU A 279 -29.41 -22.24 -9.50
N GLN A 280 -28.95 -22.15 -8.26
CA GLN A 280 -28.79 -20.88 -7.52
C GLN A 280 -27.38 -20.32 -7.79
N PHE A 281 -27.24 -19.00 -7.82
CA PHE A 281 -25.95 -18.32 -7.95
C PHE A 281 -25.92 -17.07 -7.07
N GLY A 282 -24.76 -16.74 -6.52
CA GLY A 282 -24.49 -15.43 -5.90
C GLY A 282 -23.68 -14.58 -6.88
N GLN A 283 -22.37 -14.81 -6.90
CA GLN A 283 -21.48 -14.32 -7.95
C GLN A 283 -21.63 -15.15 -9.23
N TYR A 284 -21.61 -14.51 -10.39
CA TYR A 284 -21.67 -15.17 -11.70
C TYR A 284 -20.31 -15.06 -12.42
N PRO A 285 -19.53 -16.15 -12.54
CA PRO A 285 -18.21 -16.11 -13.13
C PRO A 285 -18.26 -16.00 -14.66
N LEU A 286 -17.36 -15.18 -15.20
CA LEU A 286 -17.24 -14.84 -16.61
C LEU A 286 -15.79 -14.94 -17.07
N GLN A 287 -15.54 -15.71 -18.13
CA GLN A 287 -14.21 -15.83 -18.74
C GLN A 287 -14.00 -14.70 -19.74
N VAL A 288 -12.99 -13.86 -19.51
CA VAL A 288 -12.71 -12.66 -20.31
C VAL A 288 -12.09 -12.98 -21.68
N ASN A 289 -11.47 -14.16 -21.83
CA ASN A 289 -10.76 -14.52 -23.06
C ASN A 289 -11.67 -14.46 -24.31
N GLY A 290 -11.14 -13.93 -25.41
CA GLY A 290 -11.83 -13.82 -26.70
C GLY A 290 -12.80 -12.65 -26.85
N PHE A 291 -13.46 -12.18 -25.79
CA PHE A 291 -14.51 -11.16 -25.85
C PHE A 291 -14.00 -9.72 -25.80
N ASN A 292 -14.76 -8.76 -26.32
CA ASN A 292 -14.39 -7.33 -26.31
C ASN A 292 -15.20 -6.51 -25.31
N ASN A 293 -16.43 -6.96 -25.01
CA ASN A 293 -17.33 -6.30 -24.08
C ASN A 293 -18.08 -7.32 -23.20
N LEU A 294 -18.67 -6.81 -22.11
CA LEU A 294 -19.41 -7.60 -21.12
C LEU A 294 -20.63 -8.33 -21.72
N ASP A 295 -21.33 -7.71 -22.67
CA ASP A 295 -22.49 -8.33 -23.35
C ASP A 295 -22.10 -9.56 -24.17
N GLU A 296 -20.97 -9.50 -24.90
CA GLU A 296 -20.39 -10.63 -25.64
C GLU A 296 -19.95 -11.74 -24.70
N CYS A 297 -19.31 -11.39 -23.57
CA CYS A 297 -18.85 -12.33 -22.56
C CYS A 297 -20.03 -13.08 -21.90
N LEU A 298 -21.10 -12.36 -21.54
CA LEU A 298 -22.34 -12.94 -21.04
C LEU A 298 -23.02 -13.83 -22.09
N GLU A 299 -23.13 -13.39 -23.33
CA GLU A 299 -23.73 -14.19 -24.42
C GLU A 299 -22.94 -15.50 -24.65
N GLY A 300 -21.61 -15.45 -24.56
CA GLY A 300 -20.75 -16.64 -24.57
C GLY A 300 -21.00 -17.57 -23.37
N ALA A 301 -21.08 -17.03 -22.16
CA ALA A 301 -21.35 -17.79 -20.94
C ALA A 301 -22.78 -18.36 -20.85
N MET A 302 -23.75 -17.77 -21.57
CA MET A 302 -25.13 -18.29 -21.68
C MET A 302 -25.27 -19.40 -22.72
N VAL A 303 -24.38 -19.51 -23.71
CA VAL A 303 -24.48 -20.45 -24.83
C VAL A 303 -23.24 -21.34 -24.90
N GLU A 304 -23.20 -22.35 -24.04
CA GLU A 304 -22.17 -23.40 -24.06
C GLU A 304 -22.37 -24.30 -25.29
N LYS A 305 -21.63 -24.00 -26.35
CA LYS A 305 -21.36 -24.98 -27.42
C LYS A 305 -20.32 -25.96 -26.89
N GLU A 306 -20.66 -27.25 -26.88
CA GLU A 306 -19.68 -28.27 -26.51
C GLU A 306 -18.46 -28.23 -27.44
N ILE A 307 -17.29 -28.50 -26.86
CA ILE A 307 -16.06 -28.78 -27.59
C ILE A 307 -16.34 -29.97 -28.51
N GLU A 308 -16.03 -29.84 -29.81
CA GLU A 308 -16.18 -30.93 -30.76
C GLU A 308 -15.34 -32.13 -30.32
N SER A 309 -15.97 -33.11 -29.68
CA SER A 309 -15.31 -34.36 -29.35
C SER A 309 -14.97 -35.07 -30.66
N LEU A 310 -13.68 -35.14 -30.99
CA LEU A 310 -13.14 -35.60 -32.28
C LEU A 310 -13.45 -37.08 -32.62
N HIS A 311 -14.28 -37.76 -31.85
CA HIS A 311 -14.44 -39.22 -31.86
C HIS A 311 -15.91 -39.66 -31.67
N SER A 312 -16.81 -39.30 -32.60
CA SER A 312 -17.91 -40.20 -33.07
C SER A 312 -18.76 -39.56 -34.19
N ASP A 313 -19.04 -40.32 -35.25
CA ASP A 313 -19.72 -39.86 -36.48
C ASP A 313 -21.25 -39.65 -36.36
N HIS A 314 -21.76 -39.24 -35.19
CA HIS A 314 -23.20 -39.02 -34.95
C HIS A 314 -23.46 -37.63 -34.35
N SER A 315 -23.39 -36.59 -35.20
CA SER A 315 -23.57 -35.19 -34.83
C SER A 315 -25.04 -34.80 -34.59
N ILE A 316 -25.63 -35.29 -33.50
CA ILE A 316 -26.79 -34.63 -32.88
C ILE A 316 -26.25 -33.53 -31.97
N THR A 317 -26.44 -32.26 -32.37
CA THR A 317 -25.96 -31.09 -31.64
C THR A 317 -26.76 -30.82 -30.37
N SER A 318 -26.38 -31.47 -29.27
CA SER A 318 -26.89 -31.22 -27.91
C SER A 318 -26.34 -29.91 -27.35
N GLY A 319 -26.93 -28.78 -27.74
CA GLY A 319 -26.60 -27.49 -27.13
C GLY A 319 -27.04 -27.39 -25.66
N ARG A 320 -26.19 -26.81 -24.82
CA ARG A 320 -26.54 -26.37 -23.46
C ARG A 320 -26.69 -24.85 -23.44
N GLU A 321 -27.87 -24.38 -23.06
CA GLU A 321 -28.14 -22.95 -22.88
C GLU A 321 -28.44 -22.65 -21.41
N ARG A 322 -28.09 -21.45 -20.97
CA ARG A 322 -28.36 -20.93 -19.62
C ARG A 322 -29.19 -19.65 -19.73
N TRP A 323 -30.14 -19.46 -18.81
CA TRP A 323 -31.07 -18.35 -18.81
C TRP A 323 -31.37 -17.90 -17.38
N PHE A 324 -31.26 -16.60 -17.07
CA PHE A 324 -31.58 -16.11 -15.73
C PHE A 324 -33.09 -16.16 -15.47
N LYS A 325 -33.50 -16.79 -14.36
CA LYS A 325 -34.90 -16.92 -13.95
C LYS A 325 -35.29 -15.87 -12.92
N LYS A 326 -34.42 -15.64 -11.94
CA LYS A 326 -34.49 -14.55 -10.95
C LYS A 326 -33.10 -13.94 -10.82
N LEU A 327 -32.98 -12.64 -11.01
CA LEU A 327 -31.74 -11.90 -10.70
C LEU A 327 -31.76 -11.47 -9.22
N PRO A 328 -30.60 -11.40 -8.56
CA PRO A 328 -30.49 -10.75 -7.25
C PRO A 328 -30.64 -9.22 -7.39
N PRO A 329 -31.09 -8.51 -6.33
CA PRO A 329 -31.02 -7.05 -6.26
C PRO A 329 -29.60 -6.47 -6.29
N VAL A 330 -28.58 -7.24 -5.90
CA VAL A 330 -27.16 -6.92 -6.12
C VAL A 330 -26.53 -8.05 -6.93
N LEU A 331 -26.32 -7.80 -8.22
CA LEU A 331 -25.76 -8.72 -9.20
C LEU A 331 -24.26 -8.55 -9.31
N THR A 332 -23.51 -9.62 -9.03
CA THR A 332 -22.05 -9.60 -9.00
C THR A 332 -21.47 -10.50 -10.09
N PHE A 333 -20.54 -9.96 -10.89
CA PHE A 333 -19.83 -10.67 -11.95
C PHE A 333 -18.34 -10.77 -11.60
N GLU A 334 -17.82 -12.00 -11.57
CA GLU A 334 -16.39 -12.27 -11.42
C GLU A 334 -15.76 -12.36 -12.81
N LEU A 335 -14.73 -11.56 -13.09
CA LEU A 335 -14.02 -11.48 -14.37
C LEU A 335 -12.73 -12.29 -14.31
N SER A 336 -12.82 -13.58 -14.66
CA SER A 336 -11.65 -14.44 -14.80
C SER A 336 -10.81 -13.99 -15.99
N ARG A 337 -9.63 -13.44 -15.67
CA ARG A 337 -8.59 -13.04 -16.64
C ARG A 337 -7.39 -13.98 -16.63
N PHE A 338 -7.41 -15.07 -15.86
CA PHE A 338 -6.29 -16.01 -15.82
C PHE A 338 -6.55 -17.20 -16.75
N GLU A 339 -5.55 -17.51 -17.57
CA GLU A 339 -5.57 -18.68 -18.46
C GLU A 339 -4.22 -19.40 -18.40
N PHE A 340 -4.23 -20.72 -18.52
CA PHE A 340 -3.00 -21.51 -18.44
C PHE A 340 -2.23 -21.43 -19.75
N ASN A 341 -1.12 -20.67 -19.77
CA ASN A 341 -0.25 -20.61 -20.93
C ASN A 341 0.55 -21.93 -21.03
N THR A 342 0.17 -22.77 -21.98
CA THR A 342 0.78 -24.09 -22.21
C THR A 342 2.24 -24.02 -22.71
N GLN A 343 2.69 -22.89 -23.23
CA GLN A 343 4.08 -22.67 -23.65
C GLN A 343 4.97 -22.26 -22.47
N LEU A 344 4.43 -21.46 -21.54
CA LEU A 344 5.15 -20.99 -20.35
C LEU A 344 4.97 -21.88 -19.11
N GLY A 345 4.03 -22.86 -19.16
CA GLY A 345 3.78 -23.81 -18.07
C GLY A 345 3.18 -23.18 -16.80
N ARG A 346 2.60 -21.98 -16.90
CA ARG A 346 2.06 -21.20 -15.77
C ARG A 346 0.78 -20.45 -16.15
N PRO A 347 -0.12 -20.15 -15.19
CA PRO A 347 -1.22 -19.22 -15.43
C PRO A 347 -0.70 -17.82 -15.74
N GLU A 348 -1.31 -17.17 -16.74
CA GLU A 348 -0.97 -15.84 -17.21
C GLU A 348 -2.21 -14.93 -17.21
N LYS A 349 -2.01 -13.63 -16.94
CA LYS A 349 -3.09 -12.63 -16.91
C LYS A 349 -3.37 -12.13 -18.32
N ILE A 350 -4.64 -12.17 -18.74
CA ILE A 350 -5.10 -11.63 -20.01
C ILE A 350 -5.25 -10.11 -19.88
N HIS A 351 -4.28 -9.40 -20.44
CA HIS A 351 -4.25 -7.94 -20.52
C HIS A 351 -5.15 -7.35 -21.62
N LYS A 352 -5.95 -8.16 -22.32
CA LYS A 352 -6.88 -7.67 -23.35
C LYS A 352 -7.91 -6.70 -22.72
N LYS A 353 -8.16 -5.59 -23.43
CA LYS A 353 -9.24 -4.65 -23.08
C LYS A 353 -10.60 -5.37 -23.10
N LEU A 354 -11.35 -5.26 -22.01
CA LEU A 354 -12.76 -5.66 -21.91
C LEU A 354 -13.57 -4.44 -21.47
N GLU A 355 -14.48 -3.99 -22.33
CA GLU A 355 -15.36 -2.86 -22.06
C GLU A 355 -16.63 -3.33 -21.32
N PHE A 356 -17.00 -2.63 -20.26
CA PHE A 356 -18.27 -2.86 -19.56
C PHE A 356 -19.00 -1.53 -19.37
N PRO A 357 -20.32 -1.50 -19.60
CA PRO A 357 -21.09 -0.26 -19.47
C PRO A 357 -21.33 0.05 -17.99
N GLN A 358 -21.46 1.34 -17.67
CA GLN A 358 -22.01 1.79 -16.38
C GLN A 358 -23.42 1.23 -16.13
N ILE A 359 -24.16 0.88 -17.20
CA ILE A 359 -25.59 0.55 -17.19
C ILE A 359 -25.84 -0.68 -18.12
N ILE A 360 -25.98 -1.91 -17.58
CA ILE A 360 -26.10 -3.20 -18.34
C ILE A 360 -27.51 -3.83 -18.46
N TYR A 361 -28.10 -3.84 -19.66
CA TYR A 361 -29.52 -4.25 -19.88
C TYR A 361 -29.74 -5.78 -19.86
N MET A 362 -30.11 -6.32 -18.70
CA MET A 362 -30.19 -7.78 -18.47
C MET A 362 -31.38 -8.50 -19.14
N ASP A 363 -32.38 -7.79 -19.65
CA ASP A 363 -33.62 -8.40 -20.18
C ASP A 363 -33.39 -9.44 -21.29
N ARG A 364 -32.35 -9.29 -22.10
CA ARG A 364 -31.99 -10.25 -23.16
C ARG A 364 -31.63 -11.64 -22.63
N TYR A 365 -31.15 -11.73 -21.39
CA TYR A 365 -30.68 -12.96 -20.74
C TYR A 365 -31.73 -13.61 -19.82
N LEU A 366 -32.91 -12.99 -19.65
CA LEU A 366 -33.98 -13.51 -18.78
C LEU A 366 -34.81 -14.60 -19.48
N HIS A 367 -35.08 -15.70 -18.78
CA HIS A 367 -35.87 -16.84 -19.28
C HIS A 367 -37.26 -16.44 -19.77
N LYS A 368 -37.89 -15.43 -19.15
CA LYS A 368 -39.18 -14.85 -19.57
C LYS A 368 -39.18 -14.36 -21.03
N ASN A 369 -38.02 -13.98 -21.57
CA ASN A 369 -37.85 -13.38 -22.89
C ASN A 369 -37.25 -14.37 -23.93
N ILE A 370 -37.05 -15.64 -23.56
CA ILE A 370 -36.35 -16.67 -24.36
C ILE A 370 -36.76 -16.72 -25.84
N GLN A 371 -38.06 -16.63 -26.15
CA GLN A 371 -38.59 -16.64 -27.52
C GLN A 371 -38.11 -15.42 -28.32
N GLN A 372 -38.25 -14.21 -27.75
CA GLN A 372 -37.82 -12.96 -28.39
C GLN A 372 -36.30 -12.95 -28.57
N THR A 373 -35.54 -13.40 -27.57
CA THR A 373 -34.08 -13.50 -27.67
C THR A 373 -33.65 -14.49 -28.75
N HIS A 374 -34.31 -15.65 -28.90
CA HIS A 374 -34.01 -16.58 -30.01
C HIS A 374 -34.32 -15.99 -31.39
N GLU A 375 -35.46 -15.31 -31.55
CA GLU A 375 -35.82 -14.62 -32.80
C GLU A 375 -34.76 -13.57 -33.15
N ARG A 376 -34.40 -12.71 -32.19
CA ARG A 376 -33.34 -11.71 -32.36
C ARG A 376 -31.96 -12.31 -32.62
N ARG A 377 -31.57 -13.40 -31.93
CA ARG A 377 -30.33 -14.15 -32.23
C ARG A 377 -30.33 -14.67 -33.67
N GLY A 378 -31.48 -15.14 -34.17
CA GLY A 378 -31.65 -15.56 -35.56
C GLY A 378 -31.54 -14.41 -36.57
N GLU A 379 -32.08 -13.24 -36.26
CA GLU A 379 -31.90 -12.02 -37.05
C GLU A 379 -30.43 -11.56 -37.05
N VAL A 380 -29.83 -11.41 -35.87
CA VAL A 380 -28.43 -11.00 -35.68
C VAL A 380 -27.47 -11.96 -36.40
N LYS A 381 -27.72 -13.28 -36.39
CA LYS A 381 -26.91 -14.23 -37.15
C LYS A 381 -26.96 -13.94 -38.65
N LYS A 382 -28.15 -13.77 -39.24
CA LYS A 382 -28.32 -13.40 -40.65
C LYS A 382 -27.66 -12.05 -40.98
N LEU A 383 -27.74 -11.09 -40.05
CA LEU A 383 -27.09 -9.78 -40.20
C LEU A 383 -25.56 -9.88 -40.12
N LYS A 384 -25.00 -10.73 -39.26
CA LYS A 384 -23.56 -11.01 -39.19
C LYS A 384 -23.06 -11.74 -40.44
N GLU A 385 -23.83 -12.69 -40.98
CA GLU A 385 -23.54 -13.36 -42.26
C GLU A 385 -23.53 -12.35 -43.44
N GLN A 386 -24.51 -11.44 -43.48
CA GLN A 386 -24.53 -10.33 -44.45
C GLN A 386 -23.35 -9.37 -44.27
N LEU A 387 -23.02 -9.01 -43.02
CA LEU A 387 -21.89 -8.14 -42.70
C LEU A 387 -20.56 -8.76 -43.13
N ALA A 388 -20.33 -10.05 -42.90
CA ALA A 388 -19.13 -10.76 -43.33
C ALA A 388 -18.98 -10.76 -44.87
N ALA A 389 -20.08 -11.01 -45.60
CA ALA A 389 -20.08 -10.92 -47.06
C ALA A 389 -19.80 -9.48 -47.56
N PHE A 390 -20.33 -8.46 -46.86
CA PHE A 390 -20.04 -7.05 -47.16
C PHE A 390 -18.59 -6.67 -46.83
N GLN A 391 -18.03 -7.11 -45.70
CA GLN A 391 -16.63 -6.89 -45.34
C GLN A 391 -15.70 -7.55 -46.36
N GLN A 392 -15.99 -8.78 -46.79
CA GLN A 392 -15.24 -9.45 -47.86
C GLN A 392 -15.28 -8.65 -49.17
N LYS A 393 -16.46 -8.15 -49.59
CA LYS A 393 -16.59 -7.32 -50.80
C LYS A 393 -15.86 -5.97 -50.66
N TYR A 394 -15.91 -5.34 -49.48
CA TYR A 394 -15.17 -4.10 -49.18
C TYR A 394 -13.65 -4.32 -49.26
N GLU A 395 -13.14 -5.41 -48.66
CA GLU A 395 -11.73 -5.78 -48.75
C GLU A 395 -11.30 -6.05 -50.19
N CYS A 396 -12.17 -6.57 -51.07
CA CYS A 396 -11.88 -6.67 -52.51
C CYS A 396 -11.73 -5.30 -53.21
N TYR A 397 -12.38 -4.24 -52.73
CA TYR A 397 -12.21 -2.87 -53.27
C TYR A 397 -10.98 -2.16 -52.67
N LYS A 398 -10.70 -2.36 -51.38
CA LYS A 398 -9.56 -1.77 -50.67
C LYS A 398 -8.24 -2.42 -51.06
N ASN A 399 -8.24 -3.75 -51.20
CA ASN A 399 -7.09 -4.57 -51.54
C ASN A 399 -7.26 -5.16 -52.95
N TYR A 400 -7.43 -4.28 -53.95
CA TYR A 400 -7.64 -4.67 -55.34
C TYR A 400 -6.29 -4.94 -56.05
N GLY A 401 -6.25 -5.98 -56.88
CA GLY A 401 -5.09 -6.36 -57.68
C GLY A 401 -4.81 -7.86 -57.66
N SER A 402 -4.18 -8.35 -58.74
CA SER A 402 -3.78 -9.76 -58.91
C SER A 402 -2.31 -10.03 -58.53
N GLY A 403 -1.55 -9.00 -58.19
CA GLY A 403 -0.15 -9.09 -57.77
C GLY A 403 0.01 -9.22 -56.25
N PRO A 404 1.26 -9.34 -55.75
CA PRO A 404 1.54 -9.34 -54.31
C PRO A 404 1.24 -7.99 -53.67
N ALA A 405 1.54 -6.88 -54.36
CA ALA A 405 1.10 -5.54 -53.99
C ALA A 405 -0.35 -5.31 -54.46
N LYS A 406 -1.17 -4.75 -53.56
CA LYS A 406 -2.58 -4.45 -53.78
C LYS A 406 -2.87 -3.02 -53.36
N TYR A 407 -3.81 -2.37 -54.05
CA TYR A 407 -4.12 -0.96 -53.86
C TYR A 407 -5.65 -0.73 -53.83
N PRO A 408 -6.13 0.38 -53.25
CA PRO A 408 -7.55 0.73 -53.32
C PRO A 408 -7.97 1.01 -54.77
N LEU A 409 -9.09 0.43 -55.20
CA LEU A 409 -9.58 0.58 -56.57
C LEU A 409 -9.95 2.04 -56.89
N ALA A 410 -10.50 2.79 -55.93
CA ALA A 410 -10.84 4.19 -56.12
C ALA A 410 -9.58 5.05 -56.40
N ASP A 411 -8.48 4.78 -55.70
CA ASP A 411 -7.22 5.48 -55.87
C ASP A 411 -6.55 5.11 -57.21
N MET A 412 -6.56 3.83 -57.59
CA MET A 412 -6.09 3.41 -58.92
C MET A 412 -6.91 4.06 -60.05
N LEU A 413 -8.23 4.12 -59.93
CA LEU A 413 -9.08 4.81 -60.91
C LEU A 413 -8.75 6.31 -60.97
N GLN A 414 -8.40 6.94 -59.84
CA GLN A 414 -7.95 8.33 -59.80
C GLN A 414 -6.58 8.52 -60.45
N PHE A 415 -5.58 7.71 -60.11
CA PHE A 415 -4.23 7.83 -60.69
C PHE A 415 -4.22 7.55 -62.19
N VAL A 416 -5.02 6.60 -62.68
CA VAL A 416 -5.20 6.35 -64.11
C VAL A 416 -5.94 7.52 -64.79
N LEU A 417 -6.92 8.13 -64.13
CA LEU A 417 -7.61 9.32 -64.63
C LEU A 417 -6.66 10.53 -64.69
N GLU A 418 -5.88 10.77 -63.64
CA GLU A 418 -4.86 11.81 -63.59
C GLU A 418 -3.86 11.63 -64.74
N PHE A 419 -3.25 10.45 -64.85
CA PHE A 419 -2.34 10.07 -65.95
C PHE A 419 -2.96 10.33 -67.33
N ALA A 420 -4.19 9.87 -67.57
CA ALA A 420 -4.87 10.08 -68.85
C ALA A 420 -5.12 11.57 -69.16
N THR A 421 -5.31 12.41 -68.13
CA THR A 421 -5.50 13.85 -68.29
C THR A 421 -4.20 14.67 -68.29
N THR A 422 -3.06 14.07 -67.96
CA THR A 422 -1.75 14.72 -68.10
C THR A 422 -1.48 15.04 -69.56
N LYS A 423 -1.02 16.26 -69.87
CA LYS A 423 -0.73 16.65 -71.26
C LYS A 423 0.43 15.80 -71.82
N PRO A 424 0.29 15.24 -73.04
CA PRO A 424 1.39 14.53 -73.72
C PRO A 424 2.64 15.40 -73.77
N THR A 425 3.71 14.94 -73.12
CA THR A 425 5.01 15.61 -73.11
C THR A 425 5.91 14.91 -74.11
N SER A 426 6.20 15.58 -75.23
CA SER A 426 7.00 15.04 -76.33
C SER A 426 8.51 15.07 -76.03
N VAL A 427 8.94 14.33 -75.00
CA VAL A 427 10.36 14.16 -74.65
C VAL A 427 10.63 12.68 -74.38
N SER A 428 11.38 12.06 -75.27
CA SER A 428 11.91 10.69 -75.08
C SER A 428 12.99 10.69 -73.99
N PRO A 429 13.13 9.61 -73.19
CA PRO A 429 14.19 9.51 -72.18
C PRO A 429 15.54 9.19 -72.85
N ALA A 430 16.18 10.21 -73.43
CA ALA A 430 17.45 10.08 -74.15
C ALA A 430 18.27 11.38 -74.14
N GLU A 431 18.52 11.97 -72.97
CA GLU A 431 19.68 12.87 -72.79
C GLU A 431 20.48 12.46 -71.55
N ASP A 432 21.81 12.45 -71.73
CA ASP A 432 22.77 11.75 -70.87
C ASP A 432 23.13 12.48 -69.57
N LEU A 433 23.52 11.68 -68.58
CA LEU A 433 24.41 12.09 -67.50
C LEU A 433 25.63 12.84 -68.07
N ARG A 434 25.90 14.09 -67.63
CA ARG A 434 27.23 14.60 -67.19
C ARG A 434 27.17 16.07 -66.74
N LEU A 435 28.01 16.40 -65.75
CA LEU A 435 28.41 17.76 -65.28
C LEU A 435 27.38 18.58 -64.48
N ALA A 436 27.49 18.53 -63.14
CA ALA A 436 27.95 19.67 -62.36
C ALA A 436 28.22 19.27 -60.88
N ALA A 437 29.48 19.09 -60.52
CA ALA A 437 29.91 19.14 -59.14
C ALA A 437 30.64 20.47 -58.90
N SER A 438 30.19 21.29 -57.95
CA SER A 438 31.04 22.27 -57.25
C SER A 438 30.35 22.75 -55.97
N SER A 439 31.12 22.81 -54.90
CA SER A 439 30.71 23.24 -53.57
C SER A 439 30.70 24.77 -53.40
N PRO A 440 29.98 25.32 -52.41
CA PRO A 440 30.02 26.75 -52.09
C PRO A 440 31.20 27.10 -51.17
N THR A 441 31.83 28.25 -51.36
CA THR A 441 32.47 29.05 -50.28
C THR A 441 32.82 30.46 -50.78
N PRO A 442 32.74 31.51 -49.94
CA PRO A 442 32.90 32.90 -50.37
C PRO A 442 34.31 33.46 -50.12
N THR A 443 34.63 34.60 -50.73
CA THR A 443 35.79 35.43 -50.38
C THR A 443 35.42 36.91 -50.27
N ASN A 444 35.89 37.55 -49.19
CA ASN A 444 35.62 38.94 -48.83
C ASN A 444 36.68 39.92 -49.39
N THR A 445 36.32 41.20 -49.53
CA THR A 445 37.16 42.32 -49.04
C THR A 445 36.32 43.59 -48.76
N ASP A 446 36.79 44.40 -47.81
CA ASP A 446 36.01 45.41 -47.05
C ASP A 446 35.82 46.81 -47.70
N SER A 447 34.84 47.59 -47.20
CA SER A 447 35.13 48.87 -46.47
C SER A 447 33.89 49.57 -45.82
N SER A 448 33.83 49.48 -44.48
CA SER A 448 33.44 50.51 -43.47
C SER A 448 32.23 51.46 -43.57
N GLU A 449 31.34 51.37 -42.56
CA GLU A 449 30.67 52.44 -41.76
C GLU A 449 29.77 53.53 -42.44
N GLY A 450 28.61 53.98 -41.92
CA GLY A 450 27.78 53.54 -40.78
C GLY A 450 27.08 54.71 -40.03
N LEU A 451 25.73 54.78 -39.96
CA LEU A 451 24.96 55.33 -38.81
C LEU A 451 23.40 55.17 -38.91
N VAL A 452 22.86 54.29 -38.05
CA VAL A 452 21.75 54.47 -37.06
C VAL A 452 20.44 55.24 -37.38
N SER A 453 19.31 54.56 -37.10
CA SER A 453 17.99 55.05 -36.60
C SER A 453 16.97 55.74 -37.54
N SER A 454 15.63 55.60 -37.37
CA SER A 454 14.73 54.54 -36.84
C SER A 454 13.26 54.99 -37.00
N VAL A 455 12.31 54.04 -37.17
CA VAL A 455 10.84 54.13 -36.85
C VAL A 455 10.02 55.28 -37.55
N SER A 456 8.87 55.10 -38.20
CA SER A 456 7.84 54.03 -38.29
C SER A 456 7.13 54.13 -39.68
N SER A 457 6.06 53.42 -40.10
CA SER A 457 5.09 52.50 -39.47
C SER A 457 4.40 51.62 -40.54
N CYS A 458 3.39 50.83 -40.14
CA CYS A 458 2.29 50.30 -40.97
C CYS A 458 2.63 49.49 -42.24
N GLN A 459 2.90 48.20 -42.03
CA GLN A 459 2.78 47.17 -43.06
C GLN A 459 1.32 46.98 -43.49
N ARG A 460 1.09 46.67 -44.77
CA ARG A 460 -0.20 46.17 -45.30
C ARG A 460 0.04 44.81 -45.94
N THR A 461 -0.55 43.75 -45.39
CA THR A 461 -0.53 42.42 -46.01
C THR A 461 -1.40 42.39 -47.27
N PRO A 462 -1.03 41.63 -48.31
CA PRO A 462 -1.84 41.51 -49.52
C PRO A 462 -3.13 40.74 -49.23
N ILE A 463 -4.26 41.28 -49.73
CA ILE A 463 -5.58 40.64 -49.59
C ILE A 463 -5.73 39.58 -50.68
N TYR A 464 -5.65 38.31 -50.29
CA TYR A 464 -6.01 37.19 -51.15
C TYR A 464 -7.53 37.02 -51.20
N LYS A 465 -8.06 36.65 -52.37
CA LYS A 465 -9.49 36.32 -52.49
C LYS A 465 -9.73 34.93 -51.87
N PRO A 466 -10.94 34.66 -51.33
CA PRO A 466 -11.32 33.30 -51.02
C PRO A 466 -11.09 32.40 -52.26
N PHE A 467 -10.49 31.23 -52.04
CA PHE A 467 -10.21 30.19 -53.05
C PHE A 467 -9.07 30.45 -54.07
N THR A 468 -8.20 31.46 -53.91
CA THR A 468 -6.97 31.56 -54.74
C THR A 468 -5.79 30.80 -54.13
N GLN A 469 -5.40 29.65 -54.72
CA GLN A 469 -4.15 28.95 -54.37
C GLN A 469 -2.93 29.80 -54.72
N CYS A 470 -2.02 29.98 -53.76
CA CYS A 470 -0.90 30.92 -53.84
C CYS A 470 0.46 30.22 -53.93
N ARG A 471 0.71 29.56 -55.07
CA ARG A 471 2.01 29.20 -55.69
C ARG A 471 1.76 28.07 -56.69
N HIS A 472 2.20 28.22 -57.94
CA HIS A 472 2.45 27.05 -58.78
C HIS A 472 3.78 26.39 -58.33
N PRO A 473 3.86 25.06 -58.24
CA PRO A 473 5.15 24.38 -58.18
C PRO A 473 5.91 24.67 -59.47
N ILE A 474 7.06 25.34 -59.34
CA ILE A 474 8.07 25.43 -60.39
C ILE A 474 9.05 24.28 -60.14
N ASP A 475 9.47 23.64 -61.22
CA ASP A 475 10.37 22.48 -61.28
C ASP A 475 9.83 21.16 -60.69
N CYS A 476 9.31 20.32 -61.59
CA CYS A 476 9.07 18.90 -61.37
C CYS A 476 9.58 18.11 -62.61
N PRO A 477 10.10 16.88 -62.44
CA PRO A 477 10.51 16.03 -63.56
C PRO A 477 9.34 15.71 -64.50
N PRO A 478 9.61 15.29 -65.76
CA PRO A 478 8.56 15.03 -66.73
C PRO A 478 7.56 14.01 -66.19
N HIS A 479 6.33 14.47 -65.96
CA HIS A 479 5.27 13.63 -65.42
C HIS A 479 4.93 12.50 -66.42
N PRO A 480 4.64 11.28 -65.94
CA PRO A 480 4.06 10.24 -66.78
C PRO A 480 2.80 10.76 -67.48
N ALA A 481 2.80 10.72 -68.81
CA ALA A 481 1.70 11.19 -69.64
C ALA A 481 1.54 10.28 -70.87
N PRO A 482 0.31 10.11 -71.41
CA PRO A 482 0.07 9.33 -72.62
C PRO A 482 0.81 9.93 -73.82
N HIS A 483 1.42 9.08 -74.65
CA HIS A 483 2.22 9.51 -75.81
C HIS A 483 1.39 10.21 -76.90
N SER A 484 0.15 9.76 -77.10
CA SER A 484 -0.81 10.33 -78.04
C SER A 484 -2.22 9.86 -77.67
N ILE A 485 -3.18 10.77 -77.59
CA ILE A 485 -4.60 10.47 -77.34
C ILE A 485 -5.45 11.49 -78.10
N THR A 486 -6.55 11.07 -78.73
CA THR A 486 -7.50 12.01 -79.35
C THR A 486 -8.43 12.62 -78.30
N ASP A 487 -8.99 13.80 -78.58
CA ASP A 487 -9.95 14.45 -77.67
C ASP A 487 -11.21 13.60 -77.43
N GLU A 488 -11.62 12.81 -78.45
CA GLU A 488 -12.76 11.88 -78.35
C GLU A 488 -12.46 10.69 -77.43
N GLU A 489 -11.28 10.07 -77.59
CA GLU A 489 -10.81 8.98 -76.70
C GLU A 489 -10.60 9.49 -75.27
N LEU A 490 -10.00 10.66 -75.10
CA LEU A 490 -9.79 11.27 -73.78
C LEU A 490 -11.12 11.56 -73.09
N HIS A 491 -12.11 12.11 -73.81
CA HIS A 491 -13.44 12.35 -73.28
C HIS A 491 -14.14 11.04 -72.87
N PHE A 492 -14.03 10.00 -73.70
CA PHE A 492 -14.58 8.68 -73.41
C PHE A 492 -13.94 8.04 -72.17
N VAL A 493 -12.61 7.92 -72.15
CA VAL A 493 -11.85 7.33 -71.02
C VAL A 493 -12.11 8.09 -69.73
N LYS A 494 -12.08 9.43 -69.77
CA LYS A 494 -12.40 10.28 -68.61
C LYS A 494 -13.81 9.99 -68.07
N THR A 495 -14.81 9.93 -68.95
CA THR A 495 -16.20 9.68 -68.56
C THR A 495 -16.37 8.29 -67.95
N CYS A 496 -15.72 7.26 -68.52
CA CYS A 496 -15.73 5.90 -67.97
C CYS A 496 -15.08 5.81 -66.59
N LEU A 497 -13.85 6.33 -66.44
CA LEU A 497 -13.11 6.28 -65.17
C LEU A 497 -13.82 7.08 -64.06
N GLN A 498 -14.31 8.28 -64.37
CA GLN A 498 -15.07 9.09 -63.40
C GLN A 498 -16.36 8.39 -62.99
N ARG A 499 -17.09 7.79 -63.94
CA ARG A 499 -18.30 7.02 -63.64
C ARG A 499 -17.99 5.81 -62.74
N TRP A 500 -17.00 4.99 -63.09
CA TRP A 500 -16.63 3.81 -62.30
C TRP A 500 -16.13 4.20 -60.90
N ARG A 501 -15.37 5.30 -60.78
CA ARG A 501 -14.96 5.84 -59.47
C ARG A 501 -16.18 6.18 -58.63
N THR A 502 -17.14 6.92 -59.19
CA THR A 502 -18.38 7.29 -58.48
C THR A 502 -19.23 6.06 -58.14
N GLU A 503 -19.29 5.04 -59.00
CA GLU A 503 -19.97 3.76 -58.72
C GLU A 503 -19.29 3.02 -57.55
N VAL A 504 -17.95 2.93 -57.53
CA VAL A 504 -17.18 2.30 -56.43
C VAL A 504 -17.32 3.08 -55.11
N GLU A 505 -17.22 4.40 -55.14
CA GLU A 505 -17.41 5.25 -53.96
C GLU A 505 -18.84 5.15 -53.41
N ASN A 506 -19.86 5.07 -54.27
CA ASN A 506 -21.25 4.88 -53.85
C ASN A 506 -21.50 3.47 -53.29
N ASP A 507 -20.89 2.43 -53.87
CA ASP A 507 -20.94 1.06 -53.31
C ASP A 507 -20.34 1.03 -51.91
N ILE A 508 -19.15 1.63 -51.71
CA ILE A 508 -18.48 1.72 -50.42
C ILE A 508 -19.32 2.52 -49.40
N ASN A 509 -19.80 3.71 -49.76
CA ASN A 509 -20.59 4.57 -48.88
C ASN A 509 -21.97 3.97 -48.54
N GLY A 510 -22.61 3.29 -49.49
CA GLY A 510 -23.87 2.58 -49.29
C GLY A 510 -23.75 1.43 -48.29
N MET A 511 -22.60 0.74 -48.27
CA MET A 511 -22.31 -0.31 -47.28
C MET A 511 -22.19 0.28 -45.87
N PHE A 512 -21.45 1.38 -45.68
CA PHE A 512 -21.35 2.04 -44.37
C PHE A 512 -22.71 2.47 -43.80
N MET A 513 -23.59 3.04 -44.63
CA MET A 513 -24.93 3.46 -44.20
C MET A 513 -25.83 2.29 -43.81
N GLN A 514 -25.77 1.14 -44.51
CA GLN A 514 -26.53 -0.04 -44.12
C GLN A 514 -26.05 -0.68 -42.81
N ILE A 515 -24.74 -0.63 -42.53
CA ILE A 515 -24.16 -1.15 -41.29
C ILE A 515 -24.59 -0.28 -40.11
N LEU A 516 -24.51 1.04 -40.24
CA LEU A 516 -24.88 1.99 -39.19
C LEU A 516 -26.35 1.84 -38.77
N ILE A 517 -27.28 1.86 -39.72
CA ILE A 517 -28.74 1.79 -39.47
C ILE A 517 -29.16 0.48 -38.79
N LYS A 518 -28.52 -0.65 -39.13
CA LYS A 518 -28.81 -1.96 -38.52
C LYS A 518 -28.28 -2.05 -37.08
N TYR A 519 -27.16 -1.41 -36.76
CA TYR A 519 -26.64 -1.37 -35.39
C TYR A 519 -27.58 -0.58 -34.45
N THR A 520 -28.07 0.60 -34.89
CA THR A 520 -28.91 1.48 -34.06
C THR A 520 -30.23 0.84 -33.63
N LEU A 521 -30.80 -0.03 -34.47
CA LEU A 521 -32.12 -0.64 -34.27
C LEU A 521 -32.15 -1.75 -33.20
N THR A 522 -31.00 -2.15 -32.65
CA THR A 522 -30.88 -3.27 -31.71
C THR A 522 -30.85 -2.82 -30.22
N LEU A 523 -30.77 -1.51 -29.94
CA LEU A 523 -30.39 -0.99 -28.61
C LEU A 523 -31.53 -0.52 -27.69
N LEU A 524 -32.79 -0.47 -28.14
CA LEU A 524 -33.89 0.04 -27.31
C LEU A 524 -34.69 -1.10 -26.65
N LEU A 525 -34.47 -1.32 -25.35
CA LEU A 525 -35.49 -1.16 -24.29
C LEU A 525 -35.00 -1.55 -22.87
N THR A 526 -35.01 -0.53 -21.98
CA THR A 526 -35.26 -0.52 -20.51
C THR A 526 -34.46 -1.37 -19.51
N GLN A 527 -34.05 -0.65 -18.43
CA GLN A 527 -33.52 -1.07 -17.11
C GLN A 527 -32.09 -1.57 -16.99
N CYS A 528 -31.26 -0.71 -16.37
CA CYS A 528 -30.08 -1.10 -15.61
C CYS A 528 -29.49 0.03 -14.73
N ILE A 529 -28.38 -0.26 -14.03
CA ILE A 529 -28.06 0.32 -12.71
C ILE A 529 -26.58 0.65 -12.57
N SER A 530 -26.25 1.61 -11.70
CA SER A 530 -24.87 1.99 -11.35
C SER A 530 -24.02 0.83 -10.82
N THR A 531 -22.71 0.97 -10.99
CA THR A 531 -21.71 -0.08 -10.76
C THR A 531 -20.84 0.21 -9.52
N VAL A 532 -20.41 -0.85 -8.83
CA VAL A 532 -19.25 -0.85 -7.93
C VAL A 532 -18.20 -1.79 -8.52
N LEU A 533 -16.94 -1.38 -8.53
CA LEU A 533 -15.91 -1.97 -9.39
C LEU A 533 -14.64 -2.27 -8.59
N LEU A 534 -14.31 -3.54 -8.44
CA LEU A 534 -13.05 -3.97 -7.83
C LEU A 534 -11.97 -4.14 -8.92
N VAL A 535 -10.86 -3.46 -8.73
CA VAL A 535 -9.72 -3.42 -9.65
C VAL A 535 -8.51 -4.08 -9.00
N HIS A 536 -7.77 -4.87 -9.80
CA HIS A 536 -6.59 -5.60 -9.39
C HIS A 536 -5.38 -5.29 -10.29
N GLU A 537 -4.30 -4.78 -9.67
CA GLU A 537 -2.98 -4.58 -10.27
C GLU A 537 -1.99 -5.61 -9.72
N GLY A 538 -1.50 -6.52 -10.56
CA GLY A 538 -0.56 -7.56 -10.13
C GLY A 538 -0.73 -8.91 -10.80
N GLN A 539 0.01 -9.89 -10.27
CA GLN A 539 0.01 -11.30 -10.69
C GLN A 539 -1.06 -12.09 -9.92
N ALA A 540 -1.35 -13.32 -10.35
CA ALA A 540 -2.34 -14.19 -9.69
C ALA A 540 -2.07 -14.41 -8.18
N SER A 541 -0.80 -14.53 -7.81
CA SER A 541 -0.33 -14.83 -6.45
C SER A 541 -0.08 -13.61 -5.57
N ALA A 542 0.09 -12.43 -6.17
CA ALA A 542 0.44 -11.20 -5.47
C ALA A 542 0.08 -9.97 -6.30
N GLY A 543 -0.71 -9.08 -5.71
CA GLY A 543 -1.10 -7.82 -6.31
C GLY A 543 -1.80 -6.90 -5.33
N HIS A 544 -2.09 -5.70 -5.80
CA HIS A 544 -2.73 -4.62 -5.06
C HIS A 544 -4.18 -4.47 -5.54
N TYR A 545 -5.09 -4.34 -4.58
CA TYR A 545 -6.53 -4.27 -4.82
C TYR A 545 -7.10 -2.94 -4.32
N TRP A 546 -7.98 -2.34 -5.11
CA TRP A 546 -8.75 -1.15 -4.73
C TRP A 546 -10.15 -1.22 -5.33
N ALA A 547 -11.05 -0.36 -4.84
CA ALA A 547 -12.42 -0.28 -5.34
C ALA A 547 -12.72 1.12 -5.89
N TYR A 548 -13.48 1.18 -6.99
CA TYR A 548 -14.20 2.35 -7.43
C TYR A 548 -15.67 2.18 -7.06
N ILE A 549 -16.21 3.14 -6.32
CA ILE A 549 -17.59 3.10 -5.81
C ILE A 549 -18.28 4.40 -6.23
N TYR A 550 -19.50 4.29 -6.77
CA TYR A 550 -20.31 5.44 -7.09
C TYR A 550 -21.03 5.96 -5.84
N ASP A 551 -20.73 7.19 -5.44
CA ASP A 551 -21.42 7.90 -4.38
C ASP A 551 -22.74 8.45 -4.93
N HIS A 552 -23.83 7.75 -4.62
CA HIS A 552 -25.18 8.13 -5.05
C HIS A 552 -25.70 9.42 -4.40
N ALA A 553 -25.18 9.83 -3.23
CA ALA A 553 -25.62 11.05 -2.55
C ALA A 553 -24.99 12.29 -3.20
N ASN A 554 -23.70 12.22 -3.56
CA ASN A 554 -22.96 13.31 -4.20
C ASN A 554 -22.82 13.18 -5.73
N GLN A 555 -23.37 12.10 -6.32
CA GLN A 555 -23.39 11.81 -7.76
C GLN A 555 -22.00 11.72 -8.42
N ARG A 556 -20.98 11.25 -7.68
CA ARG A 556 -19.56 11.22 -8.10
C ARG A 556 -18.93 9.83 -7.94
N TRP A 557 -17.85 9.57 -8.68
CA TRP A 557 -17.02 8.38 -8.45
C TRP A 557 -15.99 8.63 -7.38
N MET A 558 -15.75 7.63 -6.54
CA MET A 558 -14.81 7.68 -5.43
C MET A 558 -13.89 6.45 -5.48
N LYS A 559 -12.58 6.66 -5.38
CA LYS A 559 -11.54 5.63 -5.41
C LYS A 559 -11.11 5.30 -3.98
N TYR A 560 -11.33 4.05 -3.56
CA TYR A 560 -11.04 3.54 -2.23
C TYR A 560 -9.81 2.64 -2.29
N ASN A 561 -8.68 3.18 -1.86
CA ASN A 561 -7.37 2.58 -1.92
C ASN A 561 -6.74 2.59 -0.51
N ASP A 562 -7.09 1.58 0.29
CA ASP A 562 -6.75 1.47 1.71
C ASP A 562 -7.07 2.75 2.51
N ILE A 563 -6.07 3.45 3.04
CA ILE A 563 -6.21 4.71 3.81
C ILE A 563 -6.44 5.95 2.92
N SER A 564 -6.28 5.79 1.60
CA SER A 564 -6.44 6.87 0.63
C SER A 564 -7.80 6.74 -0.06
N ILE A 565 -8.65 7.73 0.17
CA ILE A 565 -9.94 7.87 -0.51
C ILE A 565 -9.90 9.19 -1.27
N THR A 566 -10.03 9.11 -2.59
CA THR A 566 -9.96 10.26 -3.49
C THR A 566 -11.21 10.31 -4.37
N GLU A 567 -11.63 11.52 -4.76
CA GLU A 567 -12.59 11.67 -5.85
C GLU A 567 -11.97 11.19 -7.16
N SER A 568 -12.78 10.63 -8.05
CA SER A 568 -12.38 10.04 -9.33
C SER A 568 -13.39 10.41 -10.42
N SER A 569 -12.98 10.25 -11.68
CA SER A 569 -13.87 10.32 -12.83
C SER A 569 -14.15 8.93 -13.41
N TRP A 570 -15.11 8.84 -14.34
CA TRP A 570 -15.37 7.60 -15.09
C TRP A 570 -14.22 7.27 -16.04
N GLU A 571 -13.57 8.28 -16.63
CA GLU A 571 -12.44 8.14 -17.56
C GLU A 571 -11.18 7.57 -16.87
N GLU A 572 -10.92 7.94 -15.61
CA GLU A 572 -9.88 7.31 -14.79
C GLU A 572 -10.21 5.84 -14.51
N LEU A 573 -11.47 5.56 -14.18
CA LEU A 573 -11.96 4.23 -13.93
C LEU A 573 -11.86 3.34 -15.17
N GLU A 574 -12.25 3.80 -16.36
CA GLU A 574 -12.10 3.04 -17.62
C GLU A 574 -10.64 2.65 -17.89
N ARG A 575 -9.72 3.61 -17.74
CA ARG A 575 -8.27 3.44 -17.94
C ARG A 575 -7.67 2.37 -17.00
N ASP A 576 -8.05 2.39 -15.74
CA ASP A 576 -7.55 1.45 -14.73
C ASP A 576 -8.25 0.07 -14.82
N SER A 577 -9.49 0.02 -15.31
CA SER A 577 -10.38 -1.14 -15.12
C SER A 577 -10.62 -1.98 -16.38
N PHE A 578 -10.62 -1.41 -17.59
CA PHE A 578 -10.83 -2.20 -18.81
C PHE A 578 -9.64 -3.13 -19.13
N GLY A 579 -8.44 -2.78 -18.69
CA GLY A 579 -7.19 -3.48 -18.97
C GLY A 579 -6.58 -3.11 -20.33
N GLY A 580 -5.27 -3.35 -20.48
CA GLY A 580 -4.52 -3.15 -21.73
C GLY A 580 -3.76 -1.83 -21.83
N MET A 581 -4.14 -0.81 -21.05
CA MET A 581 -3.37 0.44 -20.90
C MET A 581 -2.41 0.41 -19.70
N THR A 582 -2.71 -0.41 -18.69
CA THR A 582 -1.92 -0.57 -17.46
C THR A 582 -1.86 -2.04 -17.05
N ASN A 583 -1.09 -2.34 -15.99
CA ASN A 583 -1.07 -3.66 -15.35
C ASN A 583 -2.34 -3.95 -14.51
N ALA A 584 -3.18 -2.93 -14.31
CA ALA A 584 -4.45 -3.02 -13.62
C ALA A 584 -5.56 -3.54 -14.55
N SER A 585 -6.56 -4.18 -13.94
CA SER A 585 -7.78 -4.62 -14.62
C SER A 585 -8.89 -4.90 -13.62
N ALA A 586 -10.14 -4.66 -13.98
CA ALA A 586 -11.30 -5.11 -13.21
C ALA A 586 -11.27 -6.63 -13.00
N TYR A 587 -11.56 -7.02 -11.76
CA TYR A 587 -11.70 -8.41 -11.32
C TYR A 587 -13.14 -8.74 -10.92
N CYS A 588 -13.86 -7.79 -10.31
CA CYS A 588 -15.28 -7.99 -9.98
C CYS A 588 -16.09 -6.72 -10.30
N LEU A 589 -17.27 -6.92 -10.89
CA LEU A 589 -18.25 -5.87 -11.19
C LEU A 589 -19.51 -6.16 -10.37
N MET A 590 -19.99 -5.19 -9.59
CA MET A 590 -21.24 -5.29 -8.84
C MET A 590 -22.25 -4.27 -9.40
N TYR A 591 -23.47 -4.70 -9.70
CA TYR A 591 -24.58 -3.87 -10.17
C TYR A 591 -25.76 -4.00 -9.19
N ILE A 592 -26.42 -2.88 -8.84
CA ILE A 592 -27.58 -2.85 -7.91
C ILE A 592 -28.90 -3.06 -8.72
N ASP A 593 -30.12 -2.93 -8.19
CA ASP A 593 -31.40 -2.83 -8.95
C ASP A 593 -32.06 -1.43 -8.80
N ASP A 594 -32.14 -0.65 -9.88
CA ASP A 594 -32.61 0.75 -9.93
C ASP A 594 -34.13 0.85 -9.79
N ARG A 595 -34.86 -0.24 -10.08
CA ARG A 595 -36.29 -0.35 -9.75
C ARG A 595 -36.56 -0.35 -8.25
N LEU A 596 -35.52 -0.55 -7.43
CA LEU A 596 -35.62 -0.72 -5.99
C LEU A 596 -34.89 0.44 -5.29
N PRO A 597 -35.44 1.67 -5.27
CA PRO A 597 -34.82 2.83 -4.62
C PRO A 597 -34.36 2.56 -3.18
N HIS A 598 -35.10 1.71 -2.46
CA HIS A 598 -34.79 1.31 -1.09
C HIS A 598 -33.42 0.64 -0.91
N LEU A 599 -32.78 0.17 -1.99
CA LEU A 599 -31.40 -0.34 -1.98
C LEU A 599 -30.37 0.77 -1.76
N ILE A 600 -30.69 1.99 -2.25
CA ILE A 600 -29.78 3.14 -2.35
C ILE A 600 -30.17 4.27 -1.38
N THR A 601 -31.42 4.33 -0.90
CA THR A 601 -31.84 5.34 0.09
C THR A 601 -31.10 5.18 1.42
N GLU A 602 -30.65 6.31 1.96
CA GLU A 602 -30.14 6.45 3.34
C GLU A 602 -31.25 6.17 4.37
N ASP A 603 -30.85 5.99 5.63
CA ASP A 603 -31.77 5.68 6.73
C ASP A 603 -32.60 6.91 7.08
N THR A 604 -33.89 6.74 7.37
CA THR A 604 -34.76 7.83 7.87
C THR A 604 -35.20 7.55 9.29
N ASP A 605 -35.30 8.60 10.10
CA ASP A 605 -35.92 8.56 11.42
C ASP A 605 -37.41 8.23 11.29
N ASP A 606 -37.86 7.18 12.00
CA ASP A 606 -39.24 6.72 12.02
C ASP A 606 -40.23 7.76 12.61
N GLU A 607 -39.75 8.68 13.46
CA GLU A 607 -40.59 9.71 14.10
C GLU A 607 -40.58 11.04 13.33
N THR A 608 -39.42 11.50 12.83
CA THR A 608 -39.30 12.81 12.16
C THR A 608 -39.28 12.74 10.64
N GLY A 609 -39.06 11.56 10.05
CA GLY A 609 -38.89 11.36 8.60
C GLY A 609 -37.63 12.01 8.01
N GLN A 610 -36.72 12.52 8.84
CA GLN A 610 -35.45 13.10 8.40
C GLN A 610 -34.41 12.01 8.14
N VAL A 611 -33.49 12.27 7.22
CA VAL A 611 -32.40 11.33 6.90
C VAL A 611 -31.39 11.32 8.05
N LEU A 612 -31.21 10.17 8.69
CA LEU A 612 -30.22 9.92 9.74
C LEU A 612 -28.82 9.89 9.12
N ARG A 613 -27.92 10.73 9.63
CA ARG A 613 -26.54 10.84 9.15
C ARG A 613 -25.52 10.52 10.23
N GLY A 614 -24.38 9.95 9.83
CA GLY A 614 -23.26 9.67 10.72
C GLY A 614 -23.67 8.91 11.97
N MET A 615 -23.36 9.47 13.15
CA MET A 615 -23.60 8.85 14.44
C MET A 615 -25.08 8.59 14.76
N ASP A 616 -26.01 9.31 14.13
CA ASP A 616 -27.43 9.18 14.44
C ASP A 616 -28.04 7.90 13.86
N SER A 617 -27.50 7.37 12.74
CA SER A 617 -27.94 6.08 12.18
C SER A 617 -27.41 4.85 12.94
N LEU A 618 -26.58 5.02 13.98
CA LEU A 618 -26.01 3.91 14.75
C LEU A 618 -26.90 3.47 15.93
N PRO A 619 -27.12 2.16 16.13
CA PRO A 619 -27.71 1.63 17.36
C PRO A 619 -27.00 2.13 18.63
N PRO A 620 -27.72 2.37 19.76
CA PRO A 620 -27.15 3.04 20.93
C PRO A 620 -25.86 2.42 21.51
N VAL A 621 -25.73 1.09 21.43
CA VAL A 621 -24.51 0.37 21.89
C VAL A 621 -23.32 0.69 20.99
N LEU A 622 -23.50 0.62 19.66
CA LEU A 622 -22.46 0.96 18.70
C LEU A 622 -22.13 2.46 18.74
N ARG A 623 -23.12 3.31 18.94
CA ARG A 623 -22.93 4.75 19.11
C ARG A 623 -22.03 5.06 20.31
N ARG A 624 -22.17 4.35 21.45
CA ARG A 624 -21.26 4.49 22.61
C ARG A 624 -19.83 4.04 22.30
N TYR A 625 -19.69 2.88 21.67
CA TYR A 625 -18.39 2.34 21.26
C TYR A 625 -17.61 3.31 20.35
N VAL A 626 -18.27 3.93 19.37
CA VAL A 626 -17.63 4.92 18.48
C VAL A 626 -17.34 6.25 19.19
N HIS A 627 -18.17 6.68 20.16
CA HIS A 627 -17.83 7.82 21.03
C HIS A 627 -16.58 7.54 21.87
N GLU A 628 -16.42 6.32 22.38
CA GLU A 628 -15.23 5.93 23.13
C GLU A 628 -13.97 5.95 22.27
N ASP A 629 -14.00 5.36 21.06
CA ASP A 629 -12.88 5.43 20.08
C ASP A 629 -12.51 6.87 19.72
N ASN A 630 -13.51 7.71 19.45
CA ASN A 630 -13.29 9.13 19.15
C ASN A 630 -12.67 9.90 20.33
N ARG A 631 -13.07 9.61 21.59
CA ARG A 631 -12.42 10.20 22.77
C ARG A 631 -10.96 9.74 22.92
N TRP A 632 -10.67 8.47 22.66
CA TRP A 632 -9.28 7.98 22.66
C TRP A 632 -8.43 8.66 21.58
N PHE A 633 -8.99 8.94 20.40
CA PHE A 633 -8.29 9.70 19.36
C PHE A 633 -8.08 11.17 19.75
N GLN A 634 -9.05 11.81 20.39
CA GLN A 634 -8.90 13.17 20.93
C GLN A 634 -7.83 13.23 22.02
N GLN A 635 -7.72 12.20 22.87
CA GLN A 635 -6.64 12.10 23.84
C GLN A 635 -5.27 11.91 23.15
N GLU A 636 -5.17 11.03 22.14
CA GLU A 636 -3.96 10.83 21.34
C GLU A 636 -3.48 12.13 20.64
N LEU A 637 -4.43 12.94 20.16
CA LEU A 637 -4.17 14.28 19.62
C LEU A 637 -3.65 15.24 20.70
N SER A 638 -4.33 15.35 21.85
CA SER A 638 -3.93 16.23 22.95
C SER A 638 -2.55 15.86 23.52
N GLU A 639 -2.28 14.56 23.72
CA GLU A 639 -0.97 14.08 24.19
C GLU A 639 0.15 14.42 23.19
N TRP A 640 -0.12 14.35 21.88
CA TRP A 640 0.83 14.75 20.85
C TRP A 640 1.02 16.28 20.78
N GLU A 641 -0.07 17.06 20.89
CA GLU A 641 -0.03 18.51 20.94
C GLU A 641 0.72 19.02 22.17
N GLU A 642 0.54 18.41 23.35
CA GLU A 642 1.30 18.75 24.57
C GLU A 642 2.79 18.44 24.40
N GLN A 643 3.13 17.27 23.83
CA GLN A 643 4.52 16.89 23.53
C GLN A 643 5.20 17.83 22.53
N PHE A 644 4.44 18.49 21.65
CA PHE A 644 4.95 19.41 20.62
C PHE A 644 4.93 20.88 21.06
N CYS A 645 3.92 21.32 21.82
CA CYS A 645 3.82 22.67 22.37
C CYS A 645 4.91 22.94 23.40
N GLN A 646 5.30 21.93 24.19
CA GLN A 646 6.45 22.00 25.09
C GLN A 646 7.78 22.26 24.34
N THR A 647 7.86 21.99 23.04
CA THR A 647 9.02 22.33 22.18
C THR A 647 8.90 23.64 21.41
N ALA A 648 7.77 24.37 21.49
CA ALA A 648 7.46 25.47 20.55
C ALA A 648 7.32 26.87 21.18
N ALA A 649 7.39 27.02 22.51
CA ALA A 649 7.13 28.29 23.19
C ALA A 649 8.40 28.95 23.79
N PRO A 650 8.96 30.00 23.16
CA PRO A 650 9.75 31.00 23.88
C PRO A 650 8.81 31.82 24.77
N GLN A 651 9.18 32.05 26.02
CA GLN A 651 8.37 32.84 26.94
C GLN A 651 8.19 34.29 26.45
N GLY A 652 6.94 34.70 26.28
CA GLY A 652 6.51 36.08 26.02
C GLY A 652 5.29 36.39 26.88
N GLU A 653 5.43 37.42 27.72
CA GLU A 653 4.51 37.83 28.78
C GLU A 653 3.01 37.79 28.43
N SER A 654 2.17 37.41 29.40
CA SER A 654 0.81 37.95 29.46
C SER A 654 0.37 38.24 30.89
N THR A 655 -0.24 39.41 31.04
CA THR A 655 -0.61 40.04 32.31
C THR A 655 -1.86 39.43 32.95
N ALA A 656 -1.98 39.59 34.26
CA ALA A 656 -3.14 39.20 35.07
C ALA A 656 -4.51 39.68 34.52
N SER A 657 -5.59 38.94 34.82
CA SER A 657 -6.58 39.32 35.86
C SER A 657 -7.89 38.48 35.83
N VAL A 658 -8.57 38.43 36.99
CA VAL A 658 -10.03 38.19 37.21
C VAL A 658 -10.52 36.75 37.51
N GLU A 659 -10.75 36.49 38.82
CA GLU A 659 -11.76 35.58 39.43
C GLU A 659 -13.19 35.87 38.93
N PRO A 660 -14.19 34.93 38.96
CA PRO A 660 -14.75 34.37 40.22
C PRO A 660 -15.43 32.96 40.07
N PRO A 661 -16.32 32.49 40.98
CA PRO A 661 -16.02 32.04 42.34
C PRO A 661 -16.52 30.60 42.64
N HIS A 662 -16.02 29.99 43.72
CA HIS A 662 -16.58 28.75 44.30
C HIS A 662 -18.01 28.92 44.86
N PRO A 663 -18.75 27.81 44.97
CA PRO A 663 -19.49 27.44 46.18
C PRO A 663 -18.86 26.23 46.89
N GLY A 664 -19.02 26.16 48.22
CA GLY A 664 -18.40 25.16 49.09
C GLY A 664 -19.23 23.89 49.36
N PRO A 665 -18.75 23.01 50.26
CA PRO A 665 -19.28 21.67 50.51
C PRO A 665 -20.24 21.60 51.72
N ASP A 666 -21.06 20.55 51.75
CA ASP A 666 -21.85 19.99 52.87
C ASP A 666 -22.35 18.60 52.37
N ASP A 667 -22.47 17.51 53.15
CA ASP A 667 -21.95 17.17 54.49
C ASP A 667 -21.96 15.61 54.63
N GLU A 668 -21.38 15.08 55.71
CA GLU A 668 -21.09 13.66 55.96
C GLU A 668 -22.30 12.71 56.11
N GLN A 669 -22.10 11.42 55.76
CA GLN A 669 -22.40 10.33 56.72
C GLN A 669 -21.70 8.99 56.39
N GLN A 670 -21.46 8.19 57.43
CA GLN A 670 -20.35 7.21 57.52
C GLN A 670 -20.78 5.91 58.24
N ILE A 671 -20.05 4.80 58.00
CA ILE A 671 -19.78 3.66 58.94
C ILE A 671 -20.99 2.70 59.24
N PRO A 672 -20.81 1.42 59.71
CA PRO A 672 -19.69 0.44 59.70
C PRO A 672 -19.98 -0.81 58.81
N VAL A 673 -19.05 -1.66 58.31
CA VAL A 673 -17.98 -2.49 58.93
C VAL A 673 -18.49 -3.65 59.82
N GLU A 674 -18.17 -4.92 59.50
CA GLU A 674 -17.42 -5.95 60.30
C GLU A 674 -17.55 -7.38 59.65
N PRO A 675 -16.84 -8.46 60.07
CA PRO A 675 -15.66 -8.92 59.33
C PRO A 675 -15.65 -10.40 58.88
N ALA A 676 -14.56 -10.80 58.21
CA ALA A 676 -14.14 -12.19 57.98
C ALA A 676 -13.71 -12.91 59.30
N PRO A 677 -13.46 -14.24 59.26
CA PRO A 677 -12.07 -14.71 59.09
C PRO A 677 -11.93 -16.00 58.22
N GLN A 678 -10.82 -16.20 57.49
CA GLN A 678 -9.68 -17.13 57.78
C GLN A 678 -10.08 -18.62 57.97
N SER A 679 -9.32 -19.65 57.60
CA SER A 679 -7.91 -19.88 57.20
C SER A 679 -7.87 -21.23 56.44
N GLY A 680 -6.97 -21.55 55.51
CA GLY A 680 -5.51 -21.64 55.66
C GLY A 680 -5.03 -23.03 55.17
N PRO A 681 -3.73 -23.25 54.85
CA PRO A 681 -3.34 -24.18 53.77
C PRO A 681 -2.25 -25.22 54.13
N SER A 682 -1.92 -26.08 53.16
CA SER A 682 -0.62 -26.78 52.98
C SER A 682 -0.55 -27.36 51.55
N THR A 683 0.40 -27.04 50.65
CA THR A 683 1.79 -27.58 50.50
C THR A 683 1.87 -29.13 50.47
N GLU A 684 2.73 -29.79 49.67
CA GLU A 684 4.07 -29.43 49.14
C GLU A 684 4.51 -30.33 47.92
N GLU A 685 5.49 -29.85 47.13
CA GLU A 685 6.60 -30.56 46.40
C GLU A 685 6.34 -31.78 45.44
N GLN A 686 6.72 -31.77 44.14
CA GLN A 686 8.02 -31.71 43.40
C GLN A 686 8.64 -33.10 43.04
N ASP A 687 8.93 -33.36 41.75
CA ASP A 687 10.24 -33.86 41.24
C ASP A 687 10.34 -33.77 39.67
N GLN A 688 11.53 -33.99 39.10
CA GLN A 688 11.93 -33.83 37.67
C GLN A 688 12.10 -35.20 36.96
N GLY A 689 12.27 -35.36 35.63
CA GLY A 689 12.39 -34.49 34.44
C GLY A 689 12.23 -35.39 33.18
N ALA A 690 12.79 -35.19 31.97
CA ALA A 690 13.58 -34.14 31.30
C ALA A 690 13.67 -34.48 29.77
N ALA A 691 14.60 -33.86 29.02
CA ALA A 691 15.02 -34.13 27.62
C ALA A 691 14.16 -33.56 26.45
N SER A 692 14.83 -33.25 25.33
CA SER A 692 14.53 -32.10 24.46
C SER A 692 14.95 -32.29 23.00
N GLU A 693 14.28 -31.59 22.06
CA GLU A 693 14.80 -31.02 20.77
C GLU A 693 13.61 -30.46 19.94
N PRO A 694 13.81 -29.57 18.92
CA PRO A 694 14.82 -28.52 18.75
C PRO A 694 14.17 -27.11 18.52
N GLN A 695 14.95 -26.02 18.54
CA GLN A 695 14.48 -24.64 18.28
C GLN A 695 14.75 -24.14 16.84
N PRO A 696 13.99 -23.13 16.35
CA PRO A 696 14.39 -22.22 15.28
C PRO A 696 15.04 -20.91 15.82
N ASP A 697 15.79 -20.21 14.96
CA ASP A 697 16.68 -19.08 15.29
C ASP A 697 16.02 -17.77 15.81
N PRO A 698 16.76 -16.88 16.52
CA PRO A 698 16.20 -15.72 17.19
C PRO A 698 16.66 -14.35 16.62
N GLU A 699 15.87 -13.73 15.75
CA GLU A 699 16.04 -12.30 15.37
C GLU A 699 14.73 -11.49 15.44
N MET A 700 14.10 -11.53 16.62
CA MET A 700 13.30 -10.42 17.15
C MET A 700 13.79 -10.16 18.58
N MET A 701 14.20 -8.92 18.89
CA MET A 701 14.61 -8.56 20.25
C MET A 701 13.40 -8.50 21.18
N LEU A 702 13.03 -9.66 21.73
CA LEU A 702 12.04 -9.81 22.79
C LEU A 702 12.52 -9.05 24.04
N THR A 703 11.65 -8.27 24.68
CA THR A 703 12.00 -7.59 25.94
C THR A 703 12.26 -8.61 27.06
N PRO A 704 13.16 -8.33 28.02
CA PRO A 704 13.42 -9.26 29.14
C PRO A 704 12.17 -9.60 29.97
N ALA A 705 11.21 -8.67 30.08
CA ALA A 705 9.89 -8.91 30.66
C ALA A 705 9.13 -10.02 29.91
N MET A 706 9.06 -9.91 28.57
CA MET A 706 8.39 -10.89 27.73
C MET A 706 9.11 -12.24 27.72
N GLN A 707 10.45 -12.27 27.79
CA GLN A 707 11.22 -13.51 27.94
C GLN A 707 10.87 -14.25 29.25
N GLY A 708 10.69 -13.54 30.37
CA GLY A 708 10.22 -14.11 31.64
C GLY A 708 8.84 -14.76 31.50
N VAL A 709 7.87 -14.02 30.98
CA VAL A 709 6.50 -14.52 30.73
C VAL A 709 6.47 -15.74 29.80
N ILE A 710 7.27 -15.74 28.72
CA ILE A 710 7.42 -16.89 27.82
C ILE A 710 7.94 -18.12 28.56
N LEU A 711 8.97 -17.96 29.39
CA LEU A 711 9.54 -19.05 30.18
C LEU A 711 8.56 -19.56 31.24
N ALA A 712 7.78 -18.68 31.87
CA ALA A 712 6.75 -19.04 32.84
C ALA A 712 5.59 -19.82 32.19
N ILE A 713 5.16 -19.42 30.98
CA ILE A 713 4.20 -20.18 30.15
C ILE A 713 4.77 -21.56 29.79
N ALA A 714 6.04 -21.64 29.40
CA ALA A 714 6.69 -22.91 29.08
C ALA A 714 6.77 -23.87 30.29
N LYS A 715 7.05 -23.34 31.49
CA LYS A 715 7.01 -24.12 32.75
C LYS A 715 5.59 -24.56 33.13
N ALA A 716 4.57 -23.77 32.80
CA ALA A 716 3.18 -24.11 33.08
C ALA A 716 2.59 -25.20 32.17
N ARG A 717 3.31 -25.59 31.10
CA ARG A 717 2.86 -26.54 30.07
C ARG A 717 2.22 -27.81 30.62
N GLN A 718 2.85 -28.48 31.58
CA GLN A 718 2.33 -29.75 32.09
C GLN A 718 0.95 -29.60 32.75
N ILE A 719 0.74 -28.51 33.50
CA ILE A 719 -0.52 -28.20 34.19
C ILE A 719 -1.57 -27.67 33.19
N PHE A 720 -1.15 -26.88 32.19
CA PHE A 720 -2.01 -26.50 31.07
C PHE A 720 -2.56 -27.73 30.33
N ASP A 721 -1.67 -28.69 30.00
CA ASP A 721 -2.01 -29.88 29.22
C ASP A 721 -2.90 -30.86 30.02
N THR A 722 -2.92 -30.82 31.37
CA THR A 722 -3.77 -31.69 32.22
C THR A 722 -5.04 -31.04 32.76
N GLU A 723 -5.01 -29.75 33.10
CA GLU A 723 -6.08 -29.04 33.83
C GLU A 723 -6.66 -27.85 33.04
N GLY A 724 -6.09 -27.53 31.88
CA GLY A 724 -6.61 -26.53 30.95
C GLY A 724 -6.04 -25.11 31.14
N PRO A 725 -6.54 -24.13 30.36
CA PRO A 725 -5.92 -22.82 30.23
C PRO A 725 -5.96 -21.97 31.51
N GLU A 726 -6.97 -22.14 32.36
CA GLU A 726 -7.04 -21.40 33.62
C GLU A 726 -6.00 -21.86 34.63
N ALA A 727 -5.83 -23.18 34.81
CA ALA A 727 -4.79 -23.75 35.65
C ALA A 727 -3.38 -23.42 35.09
N GLY A 728 -3.23 -23.47 33.76
CA GLY A 728 -2.02 -23.03 33.06
C GLY A 728 -1.68 -21.56 33.32
N LEU A 729 -2.66 -20.65 33.24
CA LEU A 729 -2.46 -19.24 33.59
C LEU A 729 -2.07 -19.07 35.06
N ILE A 730 -2.77 -19.71 35.99
CA ILE A 730 -2.48 -19.60 37.44
C ILE A 730 -1.05 -20.05 37.73
N LYS A 731 -0.61 -21.17 37.12
CA LYS A 731 0.77 -21.65 37.27
C LYS A 731 1.78 -20.68 36.64
N ALA A 732 1.57 -20.22 35.41
CA ALA A 732 2.49 -19.31 34.73
C ALA A 732 2.60 -17.96 35.48
N PHE A 733 1.46 -17.42 35.94
CA PHE A 733 1.40 -16.21 36.75
C PHE A 733 2.20 -16.36 38.06
N HIS A 734 2.09 -17.52 38.73
CA HIS A 734 2.83 -17.77 39.97
C HIS A 734 4.34 -17.97 39.73
N GLU A 735 4.74 -18.63 38.64
CA GLU A 735 6.16 -18.76 38.24
C GLU A 735 6.79 -17.41 37.97
N GLU A 736 6.13 -16.53 37.20
CA GLU A 736 6.68 -15.21 36.87
C GLU A 736 6.64 -14.25 38.07
N TYR A 737 5.57 -14.29 38.87
CA TYR A 737 5.51 -13.57 40.14
C TYR A 737 6.69 -13.95 41.06
N SER A 738 6.95 -15.25 41.21
CA SER A 738 8.02 -15.76 42.08
C SER A 738 9.40 -15.36 41.56
N ARG A 739 9.65 -15.50 40.25
CA ARG A 739 10.89 -15.06 39.60
C ARG A 739 11.18 -13.57 39.82
N LEU A 740 10.17 -12.73 39.62
CA LEU A 740 10.29 -11.27 39.80
C LEU A 740 10.38 -10.86 41.28
N TYR A 741 9.78 -11.64 42.18
CA TYR A 741 9.91 -11.44 43.62
C TYR A 741 11.30 -11.83 44.12
N GLU A 742 11.86 -12.95 43.68
CA GLU A 742 13.25 -13.36 43.97
C GLU A 742 14.26 -12.31 43.48
N LEU A 743 14.13 -11.87 42.23
CA LEU A 743 14.93 -10.79 41.64
C LEU A 743 14.82 -9.47 42.44
N SER A 744 13.69 -9.23 43.11
CA SER A 744 13.53 -8.05 43.99
C SER A 744 14.23 -8.16 45.35
N GLN A 745 14.67 -9.36 45.76
CA GLN A 745 15.46 -9.55 46.98
C GLN A 745 16.97 -9.37 46.76
N GLU A 746 17.43 -9.27 45.51
CA GLU A 746 18.84 -9.01 45.19
C GLU A 746 19.28 -7.63 45.69
N GLU A 747 20.49 -7.56 46.26
CA GLU A 747 21.06 -6.30 46.76
C GLU A 747 21.49 -5.41 45.59
N THR A 748 21.06 -4.14 45.60
CA THR A 748 21.50 -3.13 44.65
C THR A 748 23.01 -2.89 44.80
N THR A 749 23.79 -3.18 43.76
CA THR A 749 25.23 -2.90 43.75
C THR A 749 25.53 -1.60 42.99
N PRO A 750 26.73 -1.02 43.10
CA PRO A 750 27.11 0.11 42.27
C PRO A 750 27.17 -0.19 40.76
N GLN A 751 27.18 -1.46 40.35
CA GLN A 751 27.33 -1.90 38.96
C GLN A 751 26.02 -2.42 38.36
N GLU A 752 25.09 -2.90 39.20
CA GLU A 752 23.83 -3.51 38.79
C GLU A 752 22.68 -3.12 39.75
N ASP A 753 21.59 -2.60 39.20
CA ASP A 753 20.36 -2.28 39.92
C ASP A 753 19.20 -3.15 39.39
N PRO A 754 18.72 -4.16 40.13
CA PRO A 754 17.66 -5.05 39.66
C PRO A 754 16.33 -4.32 39.38
N ARG A 755 16.09 -3.13 39.96
CA ARG A 755 14.90 -2.32 39.70
C ARG A 755 14.80 -1.86 38.24
N LEU A 756 15.92 -1.78 37.51
CA LEU A 756 15.92 -1.43 36.08
C LEU A 756 15.49 -2.58 35.19
N GLN A 757 15.62 -3.84 35.64
CA GLN A 757 15.28 -4.99 34.82
C GLN A 757 13.77 -5.09 34.58
N HIS A 758 12.94 -4.63 35.54
CA HIS A 758 11.50 -4.80 35.48
C HIS A 758 10.70 -3.86 36.41
N SER A 759 9.54 -3.35 35.95
CA SER A 759 8.66 -2.47 36.75
C SER A 759 8.19 -3.14 38.06
N LEU A 760 7.78 -4.41 38.00
CA LEU A 760 7.36 -5.14 39.19
C LEU A 760 8.47 -5.30 40.24
N VAL A 761 9.75 -5.33 39.85
CA VAL A 761 10.87 -5.37 40.81
C VAL A 761 10.95 -4.06 41.59
N TYR A 762 10.78 -2.92 40.90
CA TYR A 762 10.64 -1.61 41.56
C TYR A 762 9.41 -1.57 42.49
N PHE A 763 8.27 -2.14 42.07
CA PHE A 763 7.05 -2.22 42.90
C PHE A 763 7.22 -3.10 44.13
N PHE A 764 7.87 -4.26 44.03
CA PHE A 764 8.14 -5.15 45.15
C PHE A 764 9.06 -4.49 46.19
N GLN A 765 10.19 -3.90 45.76
CA GLN A 765 11.13 -3.25 46.68
C GLN A 765 10.53 -2.04 47.40
N ASN A 766 9.56 -1.36 46.78
CA ASN A 766 8.84 -0.22 47.33
C ASN A 766 7.50 -0.57 48.01
N LYS A 767 7.15 -1.86 48.11
CA LYS A 767 5.93 -2.38 48.77
C LYS A 767 4.62 -1.84 48.17
N ALA A 768 4.53 -1.83 46.84
CA ALA A 768 3.28 -1.46 46.16
C ALA A 768 2.09 -2.37 46.57
N PRO A 769 0.84 -1.88 46.49
CA PRO A 769 -0.34 -2.69 46.74
C PRO A 769 -0.39 -3.96 45.89
N LYS A 770 -0.80 -5.07 46.50
CA LYS A 770 -0.90 -6.37 45.80
C LYS A 770 -1.79 -6.31 44.56
N ARG A 771 -2.88 -5.52 44.58
CA ARG A 771 -3.76 -5.32 43.42
C ARG A 771 -3.06 -4.69 42.22
N ILE A 772 -2.21 -3.69 42.48
CA ILE A 772 -1.42 -3.01 41.43
C ILE A 772 -0.41 -4.00 40.83
N ILE A 773 0.28 -4.78 41.68
CA ILE A 773 1.19 -5.84 41.23
C ILE A 773 0.45 -6.92 40.43
N GLU A 774 -0.70 -7.41 40.93
CA GLU A 774 -1.54 -8.42 40.27
C GLU A 774 -2.00 -7.97 38.89
N ARG A 775 -2.52 -6.74 38.81
CA ARG A 775 -2.98 -6.13 37.55
C ARG A 775 -1.82 -5.94 36.57
N THR A 776 -0.72 -5.34 37.00
CA THR A 776 0.45 -5.08 36.15
C THR A 776 1.02 -6.39 35.60
N LEU A 777 1.06 -7.45 36.41
CA LEU A 777 1.49 -8.78 35.95
C LEU A 777 0.48 -9.40 34.97
N LEU A 778 -0.83 -9.33 35.26
CA LEU A 778 -1.87 -9.82 34.34
C LEU A 778 -1.79 -9.14 32.98
N GLU A 779 -1.58 -7.83 32.93
CA GLU A 779 -1.45 -7.05 31.70
C GLU A 779 -0.30 -7.57 30.81
N GLN A 780 0.80 -8.04 31.40
CA GLN A 780 1.90 -8.68 30.66
C GLN A 780 1.47 -9.99 29.98
N PHE A 781 0.68 -10.82 30.65
CA PHE A 781 0.08 -12.00 30.03
C PHE A 781 -0.98 -11.65 28.97
N THR A 782 -1.40 -10.38 28.83
CA THR A 782 -2.30 -9.94 27.75
C THR A 782 -1.59 -9.42 26.50
N ASP A 783 -0.26 -9.28 26.51
CA ASP A 783 0.55 -8.74 25.43
C ASP A 783 0.35 -9.53 24.12
N ARG A 784 0.09 -8.80 23.02
CA ARG A 784 -0.14 -9.39 21.69
C ARG A 784 1.06 -10.16 21.17
N ASN A 785 2.27 -9.79 21.58
CA ASN A 785 3.52 -10.43 21.16
C ASN A 785 3.71 -11.84 21.75
N LEU A 786 2.88 -12.24 22.72
CA LEU A 786 2.84 -13.61 23.26
C LEU A 786 2.08 -14.61 22.37
N SER A 787 1.56 -14.21 21.21
CA SER A 787 0.79 -15.08 20.31
C SER A 787 1.63 -16.05 19.45
N PHE A 788 2.68 -16.65 20.01
CA PHE A 788 3.62 -17.54 19.31
C PHE A 788 3.23 -19.04 19.35
N ASP A 789 2.32 -19.44 20.24
CA ASP A 789 1.85 -20.82 20.41
C ASP A 789 0.38 -20.84 20.88
N GLU A 790 -0.38 -21.88 20.53
CA GLU A 790 -1.79 -22.09 20.91
C GLU A 790 -1.99 -22.03 22.44
N ARG A 791 -1.03 -22.54 23.20
CA ARG A 791 -1.02 -22.45 24.67
C ARG A 791 -0.93 -21.01 25.17
N ALA A 792 0.01 -20.24 24.61
CA ALA A 792 0.22 -18.85 24.98
C ALA A 792 -0.99 -17.99 24.58
N ILE A 793 -1.60 -18.25 23.42
CA ILE A 793 -2.86 -17.63 22.99
C ILE A 793 -4.01 -17.94 23.96
N SER A 794 -4.10 -19.19 24.43
CA SER A 794 -5.14 -19.62 25.37
C SER A 794 -4.96 -19.00 26.77
N ILE A 795 -3.72 -18.97 27.28
CA ILE A 795 -3.38 -18.28 28.53
C ILE A 795 -3.63 -16.77 28.41
N MET A 796 -3.31 -16.15 27.26
CA MET A 796 -3.58 -14.73 26.98
C MET A 796 -5.07 -14.40 26.94
N ARG A 797 -5.90 -15.28 26.35
CA ARG A 797 -7.37 -15.13 26.37
C ARG A 797 -7.91 -15.16 27.80
N GLU A 798 -7.40 -16.07 28.63
CA GLU A 798 -7.79 -16.19 30.04
C GLU A 798 -7.29 -14.99 30.88
N ALA A 799 -6.07 -14.50 30.65
CA ALA A 799 -5.54 -13.31 31.30
C ALA A 799 -6.39 -12.07 30.99
N ARG A 800 -6.84 -11.91 29.73
CA ARG A 800 -7.78 -10.85 29.32
C ARG A 800 -9.15 -11.01 29.98
N ALA A 801 -9.63 -12.23 30.17
CA ALA A 801 -10.88 -12.48 30.91
C ALA A 801 -10.73 -12.06 32.38
N LYS A 802 -9.64 -12.44 33.06
CA LYS A 802 -9.39 -12.06 34.46
C LYS A 802 -9.13 -10.56 34.64
N LEU A 803 -8.46 -9.90 33.69
CA LEU A 803 -8.27 -8.45 33.70
C LEU A 803 -9.61 -7.70 33.59
N ARG A 804 -10.56 -8.19 32.78
CA ARG A 804 -11.92 -7.61 32.66
C ARG A 804 -12.78 -7.78 33.92
N LEU A 805 -12.43 -8.69 34.82
CA LEU A 805 -13.13 -8.88 36.10
C LEU A 805 -12.67 -7.89 37.18
N ILE A 806 -11.56 -7.17 36.98
CA ILE A 806 -11.11 -6.08 37.86
C ILE A 806 -11.86 -4.82 37.45
N LYS A 807 -12.86 -4.40 38.24
CA LYS A 807 -13.60 -3.17 37.95
C LYS A 807 -12.84 -1.93 38.41
N PRO A 808 -13.19 -0.73 37.90
CA PRO A 808 -12.73 0.54 38.49
C PRO A 808 -13.15 0.73 39.96
N GLU A 809 -14.17 -0.01 40.42
CA GLU A 809 -14.61 -0.06 41.82
C GLU A 809 -13.64 -0.83 42.74
N ASP A 810 -12.81 -1.72 42.18
CA ASP A 810 -11.96 -2.66 42.94
C ASP A 810 -10.51 -2.17 43.13
N MET A 811 -10.13 -1.06 42.48
CA MET A 811 -8.76 -0.53 42.48
C MET A 811 -8.77 0.97 42.15
N ASP A 812 -8.03 1.76 42.93
CA ASP A 812 -7.77 3.17 42.63
C ASP A 812 -6.89 3.27 41.36
N MET A 813 -7.46 3.84 40.30
CA MET A 813 -6.78 4.01 39.01
C MET A 813 -5.73 5.13 39.05
N ASP A 814 -5.91 6.15 39.90
CA ASP A 814 -4.97 7.25 40.06
C ASP A 814 -3.75 6.77 40.86
N GLU A 815 -3.94 5.94 41.90
CA GLU A 815 -2.83 5.25 42.58
C GLU A 815 -2.08 4.34 41.59
N TYR A 816 -2.79 3.56 40.78
CA TYR A 816 -2.21 2.67 39.77
C TYR A 816 -1.36 3.42 38.72
N MET A 817 -1.83 4.57 38.24
CA MET A 817 -1.08 5.46 37.34
C MET A 817 0.14 6.05 38.06
N GLN A 818 -0.02 6.56 39.28
CA GLN A 818 1.08 7.16 40.04
C GLN A 818 2.25 6.19 40.28
N TRP A 819 1.99 4.90 40.49
CA TRP A 819 3.06 3.89 40.60
C TRP A 819 3.84 3.70 39.29
N HIS A 820 3.17 3.74 38.14
CA HIS A 820 3.81 3.65 36.82
C HIS A 820 4.58 4.94 36.48
N ASP A 821 4.06 6.08 36.90
CA ASP A 821 4.69 7.39 36.76
C ASP A 821 5.94 7.51 37.63
N ASP A 822 5.89 7.07 38.88
CA ASP A 822 7.06 6.97 39.78
C ASP A 822 8.15 6.07 39.17
N TYR A 823 7.79 4.92 38.59
CA TYR A 823 8.75 4.05 37.91
C TYR A 823 9.33 4.68 36.62
N ARG A 824 8.51 5.37 35.83
CA ARG A 824 8.96 6.12 34.64
C ARG A 824 9.95 7.22 35.06
N LEU A 825 9.64 7.95 36.13
CA LEU A 825 10.48 9.00 36.68
C LEU A 825 11.78 8.45 37.28
N PHE A 826 11.75 7.29 37.94
CA PHE A 826 12.94 6.56 38.39
C PHE A 826 13.87 6.20 37.23
N ARG A 827 13.31 5.68 36.12
CA ARG A 827 14.10 5.43 34.90
C ARG A 827 14.69 6.72 34.33
N THR A 828 13.94 7.82 34.28
CA THR A 828 14.44 9.13 33.82
C THR A 828 15.61 9.64 34.67
N VAL A 829 15.49 9.57 36.00
CA VAL A 829 16.59 9.88 36.93
C VAL A 829 17.82 9.02 36.64
N PHE A 830 17.62 7.73 36.35
CA PHE A 830 18.70 6.81 36.01
C PHE A 830 19.39 7.17 34.69
N VAL A 831 18.61 7.50 33.65
CA VAL A 831 19.12 7.95 32.34
C VAL A 831 19.97 9.21 32.49
N TYR A 832 19.49 10.20 33.26
CA TYR A 832 20.24 11.44 33.51
C TYR A 832 21.53 11.19 34.30
N LEU A 833 21.48 10.34 35.33
CA LEU A 833 22.70 9.95 36.06
C LEU A 833 23.71 9.29 35.12
N LEU A 834 23.28 8.25 34.38
CA LEU A 834 24.14 7.48 33.49
C LEU A 834 24.76 8.35 32.38
N THR A 835 23.94 9.14 31.68
CA THR A 835 24.40 10.03 30.60
C THR A 835 25.31 11.14 31.13
N GLY A 836 25.05 11.64 32.35
CA GLY A 836 25.94 12.55 33.04
C GLY A 836 27.32 11.95 33.37
N LEU A 837 27.35 10.68 33.80
CA LEU A 837 28.58 9.94 34.05
C LEU A 837 29.36 9.63 32.76
N GLU A 838 28.66 9.25 31.68
CA GLU A 838 29.25 9.06 30.35
C GLU A 838 29.90 10.36 29.84
N HIS A 839 29.21 11.50 29.91
CA HIS A 839 29.78 12.79 29.54
C HIS A 839 30.98 13.18 30.42
N TYR A 840 30.94 12.89 31.72
CA TYR A 840 32.06 13.12 32.63
C TYR A 840 33.31 12.32 32.22
N GLN A 841 33.17 11.05 31.84
CA GLN A 841 34.28 10.23 31.31
C GLN A 841 34.88 10.81 30.02
N HIS A 842 34.03 11.33 29.12
CA HIS A 842 34.46 11.92 27.85
C HIS A 842 34.98 13.37 27.99
N GLY A 843 35.16 13.88 29.22
CA GLY A 843 35.65 15.24 29.48
C GLY A 843 34.64 16.36 29.17
N LYS A 844 33.38 16.01 28.86
CA LYS A 844 32.30 16.93 28.50
C LYS A 844 31.61 17.47 29.76
N LEU A 845 32.33 18.32 30.50
CA LEU A 845 31.93 18.80 31.83
C LEU A 845 30.63 19.60 31.85
N ARG A 846 30.33 20.33 30.77
CA ARG A 846 29.13 21.18 30.62
C ARG A 846 27.87 20.33 30.62
N GLU A 847 27.83 19.35 29.74
CA GLU A 847 26.76 18.39 29.58
C GLU A 847 26.65 17.50 30.82
N ALA A 848 27.77 16.97 31.30
CA ALA A 848 27.83 16.14 32.50
C ALA A 848 27.20 16.83 33.72
N LEU A 849 27.55 18.09 33.99
CA LEU A 849 27.03 18.84 35.12
C LEU A 849 25.53 19.12 34.98
N ASN A 850 25.05 19.43 33.77
CA ASN A 850 23.63 19.67 33.51
C ASN A 850 22.80 18.40 33.77
N TYR A 851 23.17 17.26 33.18
CA TYR A 851 22.50 15.99 33.41
C TYR A 851 22.52 15.56 34.89
N LEU A 852 23.65 15.74 35.59
CA LEU A 852 23.74 15.40 37.03
C LEU A 852 22.94 16.36 37.92
N ALA A 853 22.74 17.62 37.51
CA ALA A 853 21.88 18.56 38.23
C ALA A 853 20.40 18.16 38.10
N HIS A 854 19.93 17.91 36.87
CA HIS A 854 18.58 17.38 36.59
C HIS A 854 18.34 16.05 37.32
N ALA A 855 19.30 15.11 37.25
CA ALA A 855 19.21 13.85 37.99
C ALA A 855 19.01 14.06 39.50
N TYR A 856 19.73 15.02 40.11
CA TYR A 856 19.65 15.31 41.54
C TYR A 856 18.30 15.91 41.96
N GLU A 857 17.80 16.88 41.19
CA GLU A 857 16.54 17.57 41.46
C GLU A 857 15.34 16.64 41.22
N THR A 858 15.29 15.94 40.09
CA THR A 858 14.23 14.98 39.79
C THR A 858 14.22 13.84 40.82
N ASN A 859 15.38 13.32 41.24
CA ASN A 859 15.47 12.28 42.28
C ASN A 859 14.94 12.74 43.65
N ALA A 860 15.04 14.03 43.97
CA ALA A 860 14.50 14.57 45.21
C ALA A 860 12.97 14.52 45.28
N THR A 861 12.26 14.38 44.14
CA THR A 861 10.81 14.16 44.13
C THR A 861 10.46 12.73 44.54
N LEU A 862 11.13 11.73 43.97
CA LEU A 862 10.94 10.31 44.30
C LEU A 862 11.28 9.99 45.76
N LEU A 863 12.38 10.56 46.28
CA LEU A 863 12.83 10.31 47.65
C LEU A 863 11.85 10.85 48.71
N LYS A 864 10.98 11.82 48.40
CA LYS A 864 9.88 12.24 49.31
C LYS A 864 8.88 11.11 49.57
N ASN A 865 8.69 10.24 48.59
CA ASN A 865 7.72 9.14 48.62
C ASN A 865 8.35 7.82 49.12
N GLY A 866 9.65 7.81 49.42
CA GLY A 866 10.35 6.70 50.08
C GLY A 866 11.81 6.56 49.64
N GLU A 867 12.69 6.16 50.58
CA GLU A 867 14.14 6.04 50.34
C GLU A 867 14.51 5.07 49.20
N LYS A 868 13.70 4.02 48.97
CA LYS A 868 13.89 3.04 47.89
C LYS A 868 13.21 3.40 46.55
N ARG A 869 12.47 4.52 46.49
CA ARG A 869 11.82 4.98 45.24
C ARG A 869 12.78 5.74 44.32
N GLY A 870 13.85 6.29 44.88
CA GLY A 870 14.88 7.02 44.14
C GLY A 870 16.21 6.27 44.02
N MET A 871 17.19 6.98 43.45
CA MET A 871 18.61 6.63 43.49
C MET A 871 19.29 7.19 44.74
N ASP A 872 20.44 6.65 45.11
CA ASP A 872 21.23 7.20 46.23
C ASP A 872 21.63 8.66 45.93
N LYS A 873 21.11 9.59 46.76
CA LYS A 873 21.41 11.03 46.68
C LYS A 873 22.92 11.30 46.85
N SER A 874 23.64 10.44 47.59
CA SER A 874 25.08 10.58 47.83
C SER A 874 25.90 10.38 46.55
N LEU A 875 25.59 9.35 45.76
CA LEU A 875 26.28 9.01 44.52
C LEU A 875 26.19 10.15 43.49
N ILE A 876 24.98 10.68 43.25
CA ILE A 876 24.75 11.80 42.33
C ILE A 876 25.51 13.05 42.82
N ALA A 877 25.47 13.32 44.14
CA ALA A 877 26.18 14.46 44.73
C ALA A 877 27.71 14.38 44.54
N VAL A 878 28.32 13.19 44.70
CA VAL A 878 29.76 12.98 44.53
C VAL A 878 30.20 13.32 43.10
N TYR A 879 29.49 12.84 42.07
CA TYR A 879 29.88 13.13 40.68
C TYR A 879 29.57 14.58 40.28
N ARG A 880 28.49 15.18 40.81
CA ARG A 880 28.24 16.62 40.68
C ARG A 880 29.38 17.45 41.29
N ARG A 881 29.84 17.13 42.51
CA ARG A 881 31.01 17.77 43.15
C ARG A 881 32.31 17.57 42.36
N LYS A 882 32.52 16.39 41.77
CA LYS A 882 33.67 16.13 40.88
C LYS A 882 33.61 17.02 39.62
N CYS A 883 32.48 17.08 38.92
CA CYS A 883 32.31 17.96 37.75
C CYS A 883 32.61 19.43 38.11
N LEU A 884 32.01 19.93 39.19
CA LEU A 884 32.26 21.28 39.74
C LEU A 884 33.76 21.52 40.03
N THR A 885 34.45 20.52 40.59
CA THR A 885 35.89 20.63 40.92
C THR A 885 36.80 20.54 39.68
N VAL A 886 36.42 19.81 38.63
CA VAL A 886 37.20 19.78 37.38
C VAL A 886 36.95 21.06 36.56
N SER A 887 35.74 21.61 36.56
CA SER A 887 35.44 22.92 35.94
C SER A 887 36.29 24.05 36.51
N LYS A 888 36.62 24.00 37.81
CA LYS A 888 37.59 24.90 38.46
C LYS A 888 38.97 24.87 37.79
N ALA A 889 39.44 23.70 37.34
CA ALA A 889 40.74 23.59 36.67
C ALA A 889 40.71 24.13 35.23
N ALA A 890 39.58 24.01 34.52
CA ALA A 890 39.42 24.46 33.14
C ALA A 890 39.62 25.98 32.97
N VAL A 891 39.24 26.77 33.98
CA VAL A 891 39.40 28.25 34.01
C VAL A 891 40.88 28.67 34.24
N SER A 892 41.75 27.73 34.65
CA SER A 892 43.17 28.00 34.99
C SER A 892 44.19 27.57 33.95
N GLY A 893 43.75 27.07 32.78
CA GLY A 893 44.61 26.62 31.69
C GLY A 893 44.69 27.62 30.53
N GLU A 894 45.74 27.49 29.71
CA GLU A 894 46.12 28.25 28.49
C GLU A 894 45.05 29.18 27.87
N GLU A 895 45.47 30.39 27.49
CA GLU A 895 44.65 31.49 26.93
C GLU A 895 43.63 31.07 25.84
N SER A 896 43.90 30.00 25.09
CA SER A 896 43.00 29.45 24.06
C SER A 896 41.72 28.80 24.59
N LYS A 897 41.56 28.58 25.90
CA LYS A 897 40.40 27.90 26.52
C LYS A 897 39.53 28.78 27.40
N VAL A 898 39.90 30.04 27.63
CA VAL A 898 39.22 30.89 28.63
C VAL A 898 37.77 31.20 28.22
N GLU A 899 37.48 31.44 26.94
CA GLU A 899 36.10 31.67 26.49
C GLU A 899 35.20 30.44 26.66
N GLU A 900 35.72 29.23 26.45
CA GLU A 900 34.98 28.00 26.73
C GLU A 900 34.75 27.81 28.23
N GLY A 901 35.74 28.13 29.08
CA GLY A 901 35.61 28.14 30.53
C GLY A 901 34.52 29.11 31.02
N VAL A 902 34.46 30.33 30.46
CA VAL A 902 33.40 31.33 30.76
C VAL A 902 32.03 30.82 30.32
N ALA A 903 31.90 30.20 29.15
CA ALA A 903 30.64 29.63 28.69
C ALA A 903 30.15 28.46 29.58
N ILE A 904 31.05 27.58 30.02
CA ILE A 904 30.74 26.49 30.97
C ILE A 904 30.28 27.06 32.32
N MET A 905 30.89 28.16 32.76
CA MET A 905 30.51 28.83 34.01
C MET A 905 29.10 29.40 33.94
N ASP A 906 28.76 30.14 32.88
CA ASP A 906 27.45 30.77 32.68
C ASP A 906 26.33 29.75 32.42
N GLU A 907 26.53 28.79 31.50
CA GLU A 907 25.49 27.85 31.09
C GLU A 907 25.25 26.69 32.08
N ALA A 908 26.25 26.30 32.90
CA ALA A 908 26.17 25.07 33.70
C ALA A 908 26.56 25.24 35.17
N VAL A 909 27.66 25.93 35.50
CA VAL A 909 28.12 26.04 36.89
C VAL A 909 27.23 26.99 37.70
N ILE A 910 26.97 28.20 37.20
CA ILE A 910 26.14 29.20 37.91
C ILE A 910 24.73 28.66 38.19
N PRO A 911 23.98 28.08 37.22
CA PRO A 911 22.71 27.42 37.50
C PRO A 911 22.77 26.32 38.56
N CYS A 912 23.81 25.47 38.52
CA CYS A 912 23.98 24.40 39.49
C CYS A 912 24.23 24.93 40.92
N LEU A 913 25.05 25.98 41.08
CA LEU A 913 25.31 26.64 42.37
C LEU A 913 24.05 27.25 42.98
N HIS A 914 23.17 27.82 42.15
CA HIS A 914 21.89 28.38 42.59
C HIS A 914 20.93 27.29 43.07
N LEU A 915 20.75 26.21 42.30
CA LEU A 915 19.89 25.09 42.69
C LEU A 915 20.38 24.42 43.97
N MET A 916 21.70 24.22 44.11
CA MET A 916 22.29 23.77 45.35
C MET A 916 21.97 24.72 46.51
N SER A 917 22.13 26.04 46.32
CA SER A 917 21.84 27.05 47.36
C SER A 917 20.37 27.10 47.79
N ARG A 918 19.44 26.52 47.01
CA ARG A 918 18.01 26.37 47.34
C ARG A 918 17.68 25.10 48.14
N ASP A 919 18.56 24.08 48.18
CA ASP A 919 18.32 22.84 48.94
C ASP A 919 18.69 23.04 50.43
N PRO A 920 17.73 23.06 51.37
CA PRO A 920 18.02 23.22 52.80
C PRO A 920 18.76 22.01 53.40
N ALA A 921 18.78 20.86 52.70
CA ALA A 921 19.39 19.60 53.14
C ALA A 921 20.75 19.32 52.47
N LEU A 922 21.45 20.35 51.97
CA LEU A 922 22.83 20.21 51.46
C LEU A 922 23.79 19.59 52.49
N SER A 923 24.69 18.74 52.00
CA SER A 923 25.81 18.22 52.78
C SER A 923 26.86 19.31 53.05
N GLN A 924 27.74 19.09 54.05
CA GLN A 924 28.83 20.02 54.30
C GLN A 924 29.85 20.02 53.14
N GLU A 925 30.13 18.84 52.56
CA GLU A 925 31.02 18.74 51.38
C GLU A 925 30.49 19.51 50.17
N ASP A 926 29.16 19.55 49.97
CA ASP A 926 28.55 20.37 48.92
C ASP A 926 28.73 21.87 49.21
N ARG A 927 28.57 22.31 50.46
CA ARG A 927 28.85 23.71 50.87
C ARG A 927 30.32 24.08 50.65
N ASP A 928 31.24 23.22 51.06
CA ASP A 928 32.68 23.44 50.92
C ASP A 928 33.10 23.47 49.44
N ALA A 929 32.48 22.65 48.58
CA ALA A 929 32.71 22.65 47.14
C ALA A 929 32.21 23.95 46.46
N MET A 930 31.02 24.44 46.82
CA MET A 930 30.51 25.72 46.31
C MET A 930 31.42 26.88 46.72
N GLU A 931 31.85 26.92 47.98
CA GLU A 931 32.71 28.00 48.48
C GLU A 931 34.13 27.93 47.89
N SER A 932 34.63 26.72 47.60
CA SER A 932 35.88 26.49 46.87
C SER A 932 35.84 27.03 45.43
N ILE A 933 34.66 27.07 44.78
CA ILE A 933 34.47 27.71 43.47
C ILE A 933 34.40 29.23 43.62
N ARG A 934 33.55 29.75 44.52
CA ARG A 934 33.42 31.20 44.77
C ARG A 934 34.77 31.84 45.12
N SER A 935 35.49 31.23 46.04
CA SER A 935 36.84 31.66 46.44
C SER A 935 37.84 31.60 45.28
N HIS A 936 37.75 30.61 44.39
CA HIS A 936 38.63 30.53 43.22
C HIS A 936 38.33 31.63 42.20
N TRP A 937 37.05 31.90 41.93
CA TRP A 937 36.62 32.97 41.02
C TRP A 937 37.10 34.35 41.49
N CYS A 938 36.96 34.63 42.80
CA CYS A 938 37.51 35.84 43.41
C CYS A 938 39.03 35.95 43.26
N CYS A 939 39.77 34.83 43.26
CA CYS A 939 41.21 34.81 42.98
C CYS A 939 41.53 35.01 41.49
N CYS A 940 40.73 34.46 40.56
CA CYS A 940 40.93 34.64 39.11
C CYS A 940 40.81 36.11 38.68
N LEU A 941 39.89 36.87 39.29
CA LEU A 941 39.74 38.31 39.04
C LEU A 941 40.95 39.15 39.49
N GLY A 942 41.83 38.59 40.34
CA GLY A 942 43.06 39.21 40.81
C GLY A 942 44.33 38.79 40.06
N GLN A 943 44.21 38.10 38.92
CA GLN A 943 45.32 37.73 38.04
C GLN A 943 45.42 38.69 36.85
N ASP A 944 46.64 38.96 36.37
CA ASP A 944 46.86 39.76 35.15
C ASP A 944 46.35 38.98 33.93
N MET A 945 45.26 39.45 33.31
CA MET A 945 44.64 38.87 32.11
C MET A 945 44.17 39.98 31.17
N ASP A 946 43.71 39.63 29.96
CA ASP A 946 43.18 40.58 28.97
C ASP A 946 41.97 41.37 29.51
N ASP A 947 41.94 42.69 29.23
CA ASP A 947 40.90 43.62 29.69
C ASP A 947 39.48 43.15 29.33
N SER A 948 39.30 42.53 28.15
CA SER A 948 37.97 42.08 27.70
C SER A 948 37.47 40.84 28.46
N LEU A 949 38.39 39.98 28.90
CA LEU A 949 38.09 38.83 29.75
C LEU A 949 37.83 39.28 31.19
N GLN A 950 38.61 40.22 31.72
CA GLN A 950 38.41 40.73 33.08
C GLN A 950 37.02 41.39 33.25
N VAL A 951 36.53 42.11 32.23
CA VAL A 951 35.15 42.65 32.21
C VAL A 951 34.10 41.53 32.22
N LYS A 952 34.18 40.55 31.31
CA LYS A 952 33.23 39.40 31.26
C LYS A 952 33.19 38.62 32.57
N LEU A 953 34.35 38.39 33.20
CA LEU A 953 34.44 37.69 34.50
C LEU A 953 33.85 38.52 35.65
N GLY A 954 34.00 39.86 35.59
CA GLY A 954 33.43 40.80 36.55
C GLY A 954 31.91 40.90 36.46
N GLU A 955 31.34 40.83 35.25
CA GLU A 955 29.89 40.82 35.02
C GLU A 955 29.19 39.58 35.61
N LEU A 956 29.87 38.42 35.62
CA LEU A 956 29.35 37.18 36.19
C LEU A 956 29.53 37.08 37.72
N LEU A 957 30.41 37.88 38.33
CA LEU A 957 30.70 37.82 39.78
C LEU A 957 29.46 37.96 40.67
N PRO A 958 28.51 38.89 40.45
CA PRO A 958 27.31 38.98 41.27
C PRO A 958 26.48 37.70 41.24
N ARG A 959 26.36 37.05 40.07
CA ARG A 959 25.57 35.82 39.85
C ARG A 959 26.24 34.57 40.46
N VAL A 960 27.55 34.60 40.68
CA VAL A 960 28.30 33.55 41.41
C VAL A 960 28.12 33.68 42.94
N LEU A 961 27.94 34.90 43.44
CA LEU A 961 27.89 35.22 44.88
C LEU A 961 26.46 35.30 45.45
N ASP A 962 25.51 35.88 44.72
CA ASP A 962 24.11 36.05 45.16
C ASP A 962 23.15 35.30 44.22
N GLY A 963 22.60 34.20 44.75
CA GLY A 963 21.65 33.35 44.03
C GLY A 963 20.17 33.62 44.32
N SER A 964 19.85 34.76 44.97
CA SER A 964 18.49 35.05 45.45
C SER A 964 17.58 35.73 44.43
N ALA A 965 18.14 36.33 43.36
CA ALA A 965 17.43 37.25 42.47
C ALA A 965 17.01 36.67 41.10
N GLU A 966 17.67 35.61 40.59
CA GLU A 966 17.38 35.06 39.26
C GLU A 966 16.49 33.79 39.30
N THR A 967 15.50 33.73 38.40
CA THR A 967 14.79 32.49 38.06
C THR A 967 15.72 31.57 37.27
N VAL A 968 16.50 30.77 37.98
CA VAL A 968 17.39 29.78 37.37
C VAL A 968 16.59 28.73 36.62
N VAL A 969 16.73 28.77 35.30
CA VAL A 969 16.30 27.72 34.37
C VAL A 969 17.55 26.95 33.98
N LEU A 970 17.64 25.68 34.37
CA LEU A 970 18.60 24.78 33.74
C LEU A 970 18.23 24.65 32.26
N LYS A 971 19.22 24.71 31.37
CA LYS A 971 19.03 24.37 29.96
C LYS A 971 18.52 22.92 29.88
N ASP A 972 17.45 22.67 29.15
CA ASP A 972 16.91 21.31 29.05
C ASP A 972 17.98 20.32 28.57
N PRO A 973 18.07 19.12 29.17
CA PRO A 973 19.01 18.12 28.71
C PRO A 973 18.60 17.66 27.31
N PRO A 974 19.54 17.45 26.36
CA PRO A 974 19.22 16.87 25.06
C PRO A 974 18.39 15.59 25.20
N LYS A 975 17.39 15.39 24.33
CA LYS A 975 16.48 14.23 24.39
C LYS A 975 17.28 12.92 24.22
N VAL A 976 17.55 12.21 25.31
CA VAL A 976 18.21 10.90 25.30
C VAL A 976 17.16 9.82 25.02
N HIS A 977 17.16 9.29 23.80
CA HIS A 977 16.29 8.18 23.43
C HIS A 977 16.80 6.86 24.03
N VAL A 978 16.15 6.35 25.07
CA VAL A 978 16.47 5.06 25.69
C VAL A 978 15.30 4.09 25.52
N ASN A 979 15.26 3.45 24.35
CA ASN A 979 14.11 2.66 23.91
C ASN A 979 13.98 1.28 24.60
N GLN A 980 14.99 0.80 25.34
CA GLN A 980 14.93 -0.49 26.04
C GLN A 980 15.62 -0.43 27.41
N ALA A 981 15.02 -1.07 28.42
CA ALA A 981 15.54 -1.04 29.79
C ALA A 981 16.89 -1.80 29.95
N HIS A 982 17.16 -2.77 29.08
CA HIS A 982 18.39 -3.58 29.13
C HIS A 982 19.65 -2.83 28.65
N ASP A 983 19.48 -1.76 27.86
CA ASP A 983 20.55 -0.82 27.51
C ASP A 983 21.10 -0.11 28.75
N LEU A 984 20.24 0.18 29.74
CA LEU A 984 20.65 0.88 30.97
C LEU A 984 21.49 0.01 31.90
N CYS A 985 21.17 -1.28 32.06
CA CYS A 985 21.94 -2.17 32.92
C CYS A 985 23.35 -2.43 32.35
N SER A 986 23.45 -2.67 31.04
CA SER A 986 24.75 -2.94 30.39
C SER A 986 25.63 -1.68 30.32
N ARG A 987 25.05 -0.51 30.01
CA ARG A 987 25.76 0.77 30.06
C ARG A 987 26.17 1.14 31.49
N LEU A 988 25.32 0.90 32.50
CA LEU A 988 25.68 1.11 33.91
C LEU A 988 26.93 0.30 34.28
N ALA A 989 26.94 -1.00 33.99
CA ALA A 989 28.08 -1.86 34.28
C ALA A 989 29.35 -1.35 33.58
N ALA A 990 29.29 -1.05 32.28
CA ALA A 990 30.43 -0.55 31.51
C ALA A 990 30.96 0.82 31.99
N VAL A 991 30.05 1.75 32.30
CA VAL A 991 30.40 3.08 32.84
C VAL A 991 31.03 2.94 34.22
N MET A 992 30.43 2.16 35.11
CA MET A 992 30.92 2.00 36.48
C MET A 992 32.22 1.21 36.55
N GLU A 993 32.42 0.19 35.69
CA GLU A 993 33.71 -0.48 35.52
C GLU A 993 34.81 0.52 35.08
N SER A 994 34.53 1.35 34.08
CA SER A 994 35.47 2.37 33.58
C SER A 994 35.81 3.46 34.63
N ILE A 995 34.85 3.89 35.47
CA ILE A 995 35.13 4.85 36.56
C ILE A 995 35.94 4.20 37.70
N HIS A 996 35.75 2.91 37.99
CA HIS A 996 36.55 2.25 39.03
C HIS A 996 37.96 1.89 38.53
N ASN A 997 38.12 1.47 37.27
CA ASN A 997 39.41 1.15 36.65
C ASN A 997 40.33 2.36 36.43
N THR A 998 39.83 3.60 36.57
CA THR A 998 40.68 4.81 36.54
C THR A 998 41.43 5.08 37.86
N SER A 999 41.32 4.18 38.85
CA SER A 999 42.16 4.20 40.06
C SER A 999 43.51 3.49 39.86
N ILE A 1000 44.50 4.25 39.37
CA ILE A 1000 45.95 3.96 39.42
C ILE A 1000 46.37 2.63 38.77
N VAL A 1001 46.66 2.68 37.48
CA VAL A 1001 47.63 1.78 36.84
C VAL A 1001 48.75 2.63 36.21
N ILE A 1002 49.80 2.89 36.99
CA ILE A 1002 51.08 3.33 36.43
C ILE A 1002 51.80 2.09 35.91
N VAL A 1003 51.87 1.94 34.59
CA VAL A 1003 52.78 1.01 33.92
C VAL A 1003 53.66 1.81 32.96
N LYS A 1004 54.95 1.44 32.91
CA LYS A 1004 55.99 2.04 32.07
C LYS A 1004 55.83 1.69 30.60
#